data_AF-A0A5E8CI11-F1
#
_entry.id   AF-A0A5E8CI11-F1
#
_cell.length_a   1.000
_cell.length_b   1.000
_cell.length_c   1.000
_cell.angle_alpha   90.00
_cell.angle_beta   90.00
_cell.angle_gamma   90.00
#
_symmetry.space_group_name_H-M   'P 1'
#
loop_
_entity.id
_entity.type
_entity.pdbx_description
1 polymer ?
#
loop_
_entity_poly.entity_id
_entity_poly.type
_entity_poly.pdbx_seq_one_letter_code
_entity_poly.pdbx_strand_id
1 'polypeptide(L)'
;MEDLDYGITPNKNNSESNILNKPKNIYNPFFTKKMETTEEEDHNIDITYLSRNYRRILVLCLMGNDPVNENFYNKIINEELLTKEKNKLIFFSANIKILKNVLHFNNVVQVDSIFLTEFNHMAIELDETELVLPIFNINFSDLTMYVKHYDGFFNLEDIFKVKLLEQYFNTREKNCILSSNMENMLSGLTNSEYWTYYHNCMLNMTIPLLKRSFNLSLVKFSKDTSVNETLKNLQESAAKDHNYLQFIMKPQKYVDASSTIKKRGYRYYKVQNYLDDYNYNDINSLFSHLPNEVQKYKLFNSLILSKKYCHLVVNNYTLLKMLKPMMEKYIGTYRYILGYAWLTFYMEESIKRSHILTSDRFVFDIDTANLLPAFPVISEDISLNPYLPMMVRKDLLDGKNNCLGFPYIKTDASNYGITTLANFKKNLNIYTTGKSDKSIFEDMDWSNLAVSGSTLAACLQKRHPLISLFEATCATSDDTMFRFFNEYYASADIDIMCNADNHFQFMDTVFRTYETVKNNILKLETYATKEHIKLEPHRKAAIIVNEKFIRKFICTNNCSYEYILSHLKDQDVIDMFYPYYQKAKEELNEEALKEKTKSEATICLEYYKDYFEPVDKESLVILFSENNDKYIQATKNIKGVKEDKTNFDFLNNENINEDDDNFDAVDEEGEWDELNEKENNILITEDETQEVLFKVNEGLKYKIESTFLHHGLEIFQIKYKDFFSTVSRFHLPCVRGYYNGDNVYLLPSCISAHMTFINMDYKYFAGSKDPIEIINKYRMRGFGTILNDEEKIHLIDYSSQIVKWKNLYNVDIKNEDSVKKMLGHLGYDHKIYKPRLFNSDEYHECNPVDDKYNDINFISYINNTAEFRGELNRLYNYNENNIDSLNFKVIKDNGYINPVKKWVLDAIWDSVNCSY
;
A
#
# COMPACT_ATOMS: atom_id res chain seq x y z
N MET A 1 38.61 65.77 -6.46
CA MET A 1 40.04 66.02 -6.69
C MET A 1 40.44 64.99 -7.73
N GLU A 2 40.18 65.29 -9.01
CA GLU A 2 41.08 66.07 -9.90
C GLU A 2 42.42 65.35 -10.02
N ASP A 3 43.04 65.08 -11.17
CA ASP A 3 42.70 65.30 -12.56
C ASP A 3 43.72 64.50 -13.42
N LEU A 4 43.25 64.05 -14.57
CA LEU A 4 43.87 64.05 -15.92
C LEU A 4 45.42 64.08 -16.11
N ASP A 5 45.89 63.02 -16.81
CA ASP A 5 46.30 63.06 -18.23
C ASP A 5 47.74 63.45 -18.67
N TYR A 6 48.09 62.91 -19.86
CA TYR A 6 49.23 63.11 -20.76
C TYR A 6 50.57 62.46 -20.37
N GLY A 7 51.14 61.49 -21.08
CA GLY A 7 51.18 61.28 -22.53
C GLY A 7 52.53 61.76 -23.06
N ILE A 8 53.33 60.89 -23.72
CA ILE A 8 54.28 61.19 -24.81
C ILE A 8 54.79 59.85 -25.38
N THR A 9 54.56 59.63 -26.67
CA THR A 9 55.38 58.78 -27.53
C THR A 9 56.31 59.66 -28.35
N PRO A 10 57.49 59.14 -28.75
CA PRO A 10 57.87 59.29 -30.15
C PRO A 10 58.50 58.01 -30.75
N ASN A 11 57.83 57.53 -31.80
CA ASN A 11 58.33 57.10 -33.11
C ASN A 11 59.77 56.56 -33.32
N LYS A 12 59.81 55.38 -33.99
CA LYS A 12 60.57 54.99 -35.22
C LYS A 12 62.12 55.05 -35.17
N ASN A 13 62.91 54.12 -35.71
CA ASN A 13 62.73 53.12 -36.78
C ASN A 13 63.92 52.13 -36.77
N ASN A 14 63.72 50.96 -37.40
CA ASN A 14 64.70 50.03 -38.01
C ASN A 14 65.61 49.24 -37.03
N SER A 15 65.86 47.93 -37.17
CA SER A 15 65.82 47.04 -38.32
C SER A 15 65.74 45.57 -37.85
N GLU A 16 65.15 44.75 -38.73
CA GLU A 16 65.05 43.29 -38.72
C GLU A 16 66.17 42.52 -38.02
N SER A 17 65.77 41.55 -37.18
CA SER A 17 66.35 40.21 -37.19
C SER A 17 65.30 39.19 -36.74
N ASN A 18 64.68 38.53 -37.71
CA ASN A 18 63.90 37.31 -37.50
C ASN A 18 64.80 36.25 -36.86
N ILE A 19 64.61 35.99 -35.56
CA ILE A 19 65.07 34.75 -34.94
C ILE A 19 63.85 33.85 -34.85
N LEU A 20 63.78 32.89 -35.77
CA LEU A 20 62.84 31.78 -35.73
C LEU A 20 63.11 30.98 -34.43
N ASN A 21 62.25 31.11 -33.43
CA ASN A 21 62.27 30.24 -32.25
C ASN A 21 62.02 28.81 -32.72
N LYS A 22 63.06 27.96 -32.73
CA LYS A 22 62.87 26.53 -32.93
C LYS A 22 62.01 25.98 -31.78
N PRO A 23 60.98 25.17 -32.05
CA PRO A 23 60.17 24.57 -31.01
C PRO A 23 61.04 23.73 -30.07
N LYS A 24 60.92 23.97 -28.76
CA LYS A 24 61.59 23.20 -27.72
C LYS A 24 60.94 21.81 -27.69
N ASN A 25 61.70 20.79 -28.07
CA ASN A 25 61.26 19.41 -27.99
C ASN A 25 61.40 18.93 -26.54
N ILE A 26 60.32 18.40 -25.98
CA ILE A 26 60.26 17.83 -24.62
C ILE A 26 59.88 16.35 -24.69
N TYR A 27 60.30 15.58 -23.69
CA TYR A 27 59.80 14.21 -23.53
C TYR A 27 58.33 14.24 -23.14
N ASN A 28 57.53 13.39 -23.75
CA ASN A 28 56.10 13.35 -23.50
C ASN A 28 55.81 12.76 -22.12
N PRO A 29 55.30 13.54 -21.15
CA PRO A 29 55.14 13.10 -19.77
C PRO A 29 54.19 11.90 -19.64
N PHE A 30 53.29 11.68 -20.62
CA PHE A 30 52.29 10.62 -20.58
C PHE A 30 52.75 9.30 -21.21
N PHE A 31 53.93 9.27 -21.85
CA PHE A 31 54.40 8.11 -22.64
C PHE A 31 55.88 7.76 -22.44
N THR A 32 56.57 8.34 -21.44
CA THR A 32 58.03 8.21 -21.32
C THR A 32 58.58 7.73 -19.98
N LYS A 33 57.84 7.85 -18.86
CA LYS A 33 58.25 7.28 -17.56
C LYS A 33 57.37 6.08 -17.20
N LYS A 34 57.89 4.85 -17.39
CA LYS A 34 57.43 3.75 -16.53
C LYS A 34 57.95 4.04 -15.12
N MET A 35 57.22 3.62 -14.09
CA MET A 35 57.61 3.85 -12.68
C MET A 35 59.05 3.32 -12.45
N GLU A 36 60.01 4.22 -12.28
CA GLU A 36 61.39 3.88 -11.95
C GLU A 36 61.56 3.98 -10.43
N THR A 37 62.01 2.90 -9.80
CA THR A 37 62.49 2.93 -8.42
C THR A 37 63.91 3.50 -8.40
N THR A 38 64.18 4.40 -7.46
CA THR A 38 65.56 4.69 -7.04
C THR A 38 66.22 3.39 -6.57
N GLU A 39 67.45 3.14 -7.01
CA GLU A 39 68.19 1.87 -6.99
C GLU A 39 68.44 1.18 -5.62
N GLU A 40 67.63 1.39 -4.57
CA GLU A 40 67.87 0.79 -3.24
C GLU A 40 66.74 -0.05 -2.63
N GLU A 41 65.57 -0.22 -3.26
CA GLU A 41 64.56 -1.18 -2.76
C GLU A 41 63.91 -1.99 -3.90
N ASP A 42 64.24 -3.28 -3.96
CA ASP A 42 63.67 -4.29 -4.87
C ASP A 42 62.24 -4.69 -4.40
N HIS A 43 61.37 -3.69 -4.29
CA HIS A 43 59.94 -3.88 -4.07
C HIS A 43 59.26 -3.96 -5.44
N ASN A 44 58.73 -5.15 -5.77
CA ASN A 44 57.76 -5.28 -6.86
C ASN A 44 56.67 -4.23 -6.65
N ILE A 45 56.61 -3.24 -7.55
CA ILE A 45 55.56 -2.22 -7.52
C ILE A 45 54.23 -2.96 -7.67
N ASP A 46 53.47 -3.03 -6.60
CA ASP A 46 52.14 -3.62 -6.56
C ASP A 46 51.11 -2.57 -6.15
N ILE A 47 49.83 -2.93 -6.26
CA ILE A 47 48.71 -2.03 -5.91
C ILE A 47 48.78 -1.62 -4.42
N THR A 48 49.36 -2.47 -3.56
CA THR A 48 49.54 -2.20 -2.13
C THR A 48 50.56 -1.08 -1.89
N TYR A 49 51.67 -1.08 -2.63
CA TYR A 49 52.68 -0.02 -2.58
C TYR A 49 52.10 1.30 -3.10
N LEU A 50 51.41 1.28 -4.24
CA LEU A 50 50.82 2.49 -4.83
C LEU A 50 49.75 3.11 -3.93
N SER A 51 48.91 2.28 -3.28
CA SER A 51 47.85 2.78 -2.37
C SER A 51 48.35 3.32 -1.04
N ARG A 52 49.61 3.04 -0.67
CA ARG A 52 50.26 3.63 0.51
C ARG A 52 50.91 4.97 0.21
N ASN A 53 51.47 5.11 -0.99
CA ASN A 53 52.26 6.29 -1.38
C ASN A 53 51.47 7.34 -2.15
N TYR A 54 50.33 6.97 -2.74
CA TYR A 54 49.47 7.89 -3.49
C TYR A 54 48.03 7.83 -2.98
N ARG A 55 47.47 9.00 -2.68
CA ARG A 55 46.11 9.13 -2.15
C ARG A 55 45.03 8.82 -3.19
N ARG A 56 45.34 9.05 -4.47
CA ARG A 56 44.42 8.95 -5.61
C ARG A 56 45.18 8.69 -6.89
N ILE A 57 44.43 8.49 -7.98
CA ILE A 57 44.97 8.49 -9.34
C ILE A 57 44.19 9.50 -10.17
N LEU A 58 44.89 10.25 -11.02
CA LEU A 58 44.29 11.17 -11.98
C LEU A 58 44.12 10.47 -13.31
N VAL A 59 42.92 10.52 -13.89
CA VAL A 59 42.65 9.97 -15.22
C VAL A 59 42.63 11.13 -16.20
N LEU A 60 43.52 11.13 -17.18
CA LEU A 60 43.60 12.17 -18.22
C LEU A 60 42.91 11.68 -19.50
N CYS A 61 41.84 12.36 -19.92
CA CYS A 61 41.03 11.96 -21.07
C CYS A 61 40.53 13.13 -21.92
N LEU A 62 39.77 12.83 -22.98
CA LEU A 62 39.19 13.84 -23.85
C LEU A 62 38.06 14.58 -23.14
N MET A 63 38.04 15.91 -23.21
CA MET A 63 36.94 16.73 -22.68
C MET A 63 35.65 16.57 -23.50
N GLY A 64 35.77 16.29 -24.80
CA GLY A 64 34.66 16.07 -25.73
C GLY A 64 34.96 14.93 -26.72
N ASN A 65 34.37 14.96 -27.92
CA ASN A 65 34.57 13.91 -28.93
C ASN A 65 35.71 14.21 -29.93
N ASP A 66 36.38 15.36 -29.79
CA ASP A 66 37.47 15.73 -30.69
C ASP A 66 38.75 14.95 -30.35
N PRO A 67 39.30 14.15 -31.27
CA PRO A 67 40.49 13.35 -30.99
C PRO A 67 41.74 14.23 -30.84
N VAL A 68 42.71 13.69 -30.08
CA VAL A 68 44.05 14.28 -29.97
C VAL A 68 44.83 14.05 -31.27
N ASN A 69 45.70 14.99 -31.63
CA ASN A 69 46.60 14.84 -32.78
C ASN A 69 47.43 13.55 -32.71
N GLU A 70 47.60 12.82 -33.81
CA GLU A 70 48.40 11.58 -33.86
C GLU A 70 49.85 11.77 -33.38
N ASN A 71 50.42 12.96 -33.61
CA ASN A 71 51.78 13.26 -33.15
C ASN A 71 51.89 13.41 -31.62
N PHE A 72 50.77 13.52 -30.90
CA PHE A 72 50.75 13.57 -29.44
C PHE A 72 51.13 12.24 -28.80
N TYR A 73 51.07 11.12 -29.53
CA TYR A 73 51.50 9.82 -29.03
C TYR A 73 53.03 9.60 -29.15
N ASN A 74 53.76 10.55 -29.74
CA ASN A 74 55.21 10.45 -29.89
C ASN A 74 55.91 10.61 -28.54
N LYS A 75 57.02 9.87 -28.35
CA LYS A 75 57.88 9.97 -27.14
C LYS A 75 58.46 11.37 -26.92
N ILE A 76 58.63 12.12 -28.00
CA ILE A 76 59.11 13.50 -27.98
C ILE A 76 58.05 14.34 -28.68
N ILE A 77 57.56 15.36 -27.98
CA ILE A 77 56.57 16.31 -28.48
C ILE A 77 57.13 17.72 -28.41
N ASN A 78 56.68 18.61 -29.29
CA ASN A 78 56.98 20.04 -29.16
C ASN A 78 56.01 20.69 -28.17
N GLU A 79 56.50 21.67 -27.43
CA GLU A 79 55.75 22.45 -26.43
C GLU A 79 54.51 23.15 -27.04
N GLU A 80 54.59 23.50 -28.33
CA GLU A 80 53.47 24.09 -29.09
C GLU A 80 52.31 23.10 -29.32
N LEU A 81 52.59 21.81 -29.53
CA LEU A 81 51.55 20.78 -29.66
C LEU A 81 50.89 20.49 -28.32
N LEU A 82 51.66 20.44 -27.22
CA LEU A 82 51.11 20.29 -25.87
C LEU A 82 50.14 21.44 -25.54
N THR A 83 50.55 22.67 -25.86
CA THR A 83 49.72 23.87 -25.65
C THR A 83 48.46 23.86 -26.50
N LYS A 84 48.52 23.32 -27.73
CA LYS A 84 47.39 23.26 -28.65
C LYS A 84 46.35 22.21 -28.25
N GLU A 85 46.79 21.08 -27.71
CA GLU A 85 45.90 19.98 -27.33
C GLU A 85 45.32 20.14 -25.91
N LYS A 86 45.80 21.09 -25.10
CA LYS A 86 45.37 21.29 -23.70
C LYS A 86 43.88 21.54 -23.51
N ASN A 87 43.24 22.23 -24.44
CA ASN A 87 41.82 22.54 -24.37
C ASN A 87 40.93 21.34 -24.74
N LYS A 88 41.51 20.27 -25.29
CA LYS A 88 40.79 19.02 -25.60
C LYS A 88 40.90 17.98 -24.51
N LEU A 89 41.78 18.19 -23.53
CA LEU A 89 42.09 17.21 -22.50
C LEU A 89 41.70 17.73 -21.12
N ILE A 90 41.21 16.83 -20.28
CA ILE A 90 40.85 17.10 -18.89
C ILE A 90 41.30 15.92 -18.05
N PHE A 91 41.72 16.18 -16.82
CA PHE A 91 41.86 15.12 -15.83
C PHE A 91 40.88 15.24 -14.68
N PHE A 92 40.57 14.10 -14.09
CA PHE A 92 39.72 13.99 -12.91
C PHE A 92 40.23 12.91 -11.96
N SER A 93 39.82 12.98 -10.71
CA SER A 93 40.24 12.02 -9.68
C SER A 93 39.46 10.70 -9.80
N ALA A 94 40.18 9.59 -9.66
CA ALA A 94 39.65 8.24 -9.62
C ALA A 94 40.16 7.47 -8.39
N ASN A 95 39.43 6.42 -8.01
CA ASN A 95 39.88 5.51 -6.96
C ASN A 95 41.07 4.67 -7.45
N ILE A 96 42.11 4.53 -6.62
CA ILE A 96 43.32 3.76 -6.97
C ILE A 96 43.03 2.29 -7.30
N LYS A 97 41.88 1.76 -6.87
CA LYS A 97 41.37 0.43 -7.26
C LYS A 97 41.24 0.24 -8.77
N ILE A 98 41.18 1.31 -9.58
CA ILE A 98 41.19 1.24 -11.06
C ILE A 98 42.39 0.46 -11.61
N LEU A 99 43.51 0.50 -10.89
CA LEU A 99 44.75 -0.22 -11.23
C LEU A 99 44.67 -1.73 -11.02
N LYS A 100 43.55 -2.28 -10.51
CA LYS A 100 43.30 -3.74 -10.56
C LYS A 100 43.10 -4.24 -11.99
N ASN A 101 42.76 -3.36 -12.93
CA ASN A 101 42.76 -3.68 -14.35
C ASN A 101 44.20 -3.71 -14.85
N VAL A 102 44.64 -4.87 -15.39
CA VAL A 102 46.00 -5.09 -15.87
C VAL A 102 46.40 -4.08 -16.97
N LEU A 103 45.47 -3.70 -17.85
CA LEU A 103 45.75 -2.71 -18.90
C LEU A 103 45.99 -1.32 -18.29
N HIS A 104 45.24 -0.95 -17.25
CA HIS A 104 45.42 0.33 -16.58
C HIS A 104 46.70 0.36 -15.75
N PHE A 105 47.00 -0.74 -15.07
CA PHE A 105 48.25 -0.92 -14.33
C PHE A 105 49.48 -0.81 -15.24
N ASN A 106 49.40 -1.34 -16.46
CA ASN A 106 50.52 -1.28 -17.40
C ASN A 106 50.71 0.10 -18.05
N ASN A 107 49.69 0.96 -18.01
CA ASN A 107 49.67 2.25 -18.69
C ASN A 107 49.69 3.45 -17.73
N VAL A 108 49.62 3.23 -16.41
CA VAL A 108 49.77 4.32 -15.43
C VAL A 108 51.21 4.82 -15.42
N VAL A 109 51.35 6.15 -15.34
CA VAL A 109 52.64 6.85 -15.35
C VAL A 109 52.69 7.83 -14.18
N GLN A 110 53.89 8.11 -13.69
CA GLN A 110 54.12 9.16 -12.69
C GLN A 110 54.48 10.45 -13.41
N VAL A 111 53.74 11.53 -13.12
CA VAL A 111 53.87 12.82 -13.81
C VAL A 111 54.05 13.95 -12.79
N ASP A 112 55.02 14.82 -13.07
CA ASP A 112 55.28 16.00 -12.23
C ASP A 112 54.18 17.04 -12.43
N SER A 113 53.75 17.70 -11.35
CA SER A 113 52.60 18.63 -11.36
C SER A 113 52.74 19.81 -12.33
N ILE A 114 53.98 20.19 -12.68
CA ILE A 114 54.27 21.24 -13.66
C ILE A 114 53.65 20.94 -15.03
N PHE A 115 53.56 19.66 -15.43
CA PHE A 115 52.94 19.24 -16.68
C PHE A 115 51.42 19.10 -16.57
N LEU A 116 50.90 18.91 -15.35
CA LEU A 116 49.48 18.70 -15.11
C LEU A 116 48.72 20.01 -14.94
N THR A 117 49.39 21.07 -14.48
CA THR A 117 48.76 22.38 -14.23
C THR A 117 47.99 22.91 -15.45
N GLU A 118 48.52 22.69 -16.67
CA GLU A 118 47.89 23.12 -17.93
C GLU A 118 46.58 22.38 -18.28
N PHE A 119 46.30 21.25 -17.63
CA PHE A 119 45.10 20.41 -17.86
C PHE A 119 44.13 20.44 -16.67
N ASN A 120 44.43 21.22 -15.62
CA ASN A 120 43.70 21.25 -14.36
C ASN A 120 42.46 22.13 -14.40
N HIS A 121 41.55 21.84 -15.34
CA HIS A 121 40.31 22.58 -15.52
C HIS A 121 39.35 22.47 -14.32
N MET A 122 39.57 21.49 -13.43
CA MET A 122 38.74 21.22 -12.25
C MET A 122 39.32 21.78 -10.94
N ALA A 123 40.41 22.55 -11.00
CA ALA A 123 41.07 23.17 -9.84
C ALA A 123 41.41 22.16 -8.71
N ILE A 124 41.88 20.97 -9.09
CA ILE A 124 42.33 19.93 -8.16
C ILE A 124 43.66 20.38 -7.54
N GLU A 125 43.78 20.34 -6.22
CA GLU A 125 45.06 20.57 -5.51
C GLU A 125 46.03 19.44 -5.86
N LEU A 126 47.15 19.72 -6.54
CA LEU A 126 48.11 18.72 -7.03
C LEU A 126 49.30 18.54 -6.08
N ASP A 127 49.72 17.30 -5.85
CA ASP A 127 50.97 16.97 -5.16
C ASP A 127 52.19 17.19 -6.08
N GLU A 128 53.44 17.13 -5.56
CA GLU A 128 54.65 17.34 -6.38
C GLU A 128 54.71 16.40 -7.59
N THR A 129 54.32 15.13 -7.38
CA THR A 129 54.14 14.14 -8.43
C THR A 129 52.83 13.38 -8.23
N GLU A 130 52.11 13.14 -9.32
CA GLU A 130 50.83 12.44 -9.32
C GLU A 130 50.89 11.16 -10.14
N LEU A 131 50.05 10.17 -9.78
CA LEU A 131 49.79 9.03 -10.67
C LEU A 131 48.76 9.42 -11.71
N VAL A 132 49.11 9.25 -12.98
CA VAL A 132 48.26 9.61 -14.10
C VAL A 132 48.00 8.40 -14.99
N LEU A 133 46.73 8.16 -15.28
CA LEU A 133 46.28 7.15 -16.23
C LEU A 133 45.79 7.85 -17.52
N PRO A 134 46.59 7.84 -18.61
CA PRO A 134 46.20 8.46 -19.87
C PRO A 134 45.22 7.58 -20.66
N ILE A 135 44.03 8.12 -20.96
CA ILE A 135 42.96 7.46 -21.75
C ILE A 135 42.41 8.46 -22.77
N PHE A 136 43.03 8.54 -23.94
CA PHE A 136 42.72 9.56 -24.96
C PHE A 136 41.66 9.16 -25.99
N ASN A 137 41.05 7.99 -25.84
CA ASN A 137 40.09 7.43 -26.81
C ASN A 137 38.63 7.48 -26.33
N ILE A 138 38.38 7.99 -25.12
CA ILE A 138 37.05 8.07 -24.51
C ILE A 138 36.87 9.48 -23.94
N ASN A 139 35.69 10.07 -24.13
CA ASN A 139 35.37 11.39 -23.57
C ASN A 139 35.16 11.32 -22.05
N PHE A 140 35.21 12.48 -21.41
CA PHE A 140 35.09 12.63 -19.97
C PHE A 140 33.77 12.08 -19.42
N SER A 141 32.64 12.35 -20.08
CA SER A 141 31.32 11.88 -19.64
C SER A 141 31.27 10.35 -19.52
N ASP A 142 31.70 9.67 -20.58
CA ASP A 142 31.67 8.20 -20.65
C ASP A 142 32.71 7.57 -19.73
N LEU A 143 33.90 8.17 -19.64
CA LEU A 143 34.96 7.65 -18.80
C LEU A 143 34.70 7.86 -17.31
N THR A 144 34.01 8.94 -16.93
CA THR A 144 33.62 9.18 -15.53
C THR A 144 32.63 8.11 -15.07
N MET A 145 31.71 7.66 -15.93
CA MET A 145 30.85 6.51 -15.63
C MET A 145 31.67 5.24 -15.42
N TYR A 146 32.64 4.97 -16.31
CA TYR A 146 33.54 3.82 -16.16
C TYR A 146 34.33 3.85 -14.84
N VAL A 147 34.83 5.02 -14.43
CA VAL A 147 35.60 5.18 -13.19
C VAL A 147 34.75 4.93 -11.95
N LYS A 148 33.47 5.30 -11.95
CA LYS A 148 32.53 5.02 -10.84
C LYS A 148 32.46 3.53 -10.48
N HIS A 149 32.83 2.63 -11.39
CA HIS A 149 32.94 1.19 -11.13
C HIS A 149 33.88 0.86 -9.96
N TYR A 150 34.81 1.76 -9.66
CA TYR A 150 35.80 1.59 -8.60
C TYR A 150 35.40 2.29 -7.28
N ASP A 151 34.28 3.04 -7.26
CA ASP A 151 33.78 3.82 -6.12
C ASP A 151 32.78 3.07 -5.22
N GLY A 152 32.14 2.02 -5.74
CA GLY A 152 31.41 1.02 -4.92
C GLY A 152 29.93 1.29 -4.63
N PHE A 153 29.33 2.37 -5.18
CA PHE A 153 27.90 2.64 -5.10
C PHE A 153 27.30 2.73 -6.50
N PHE A 154 26.24 1.97 -6.75
CA PHE A 154 25.64 1.82 -8.07
C PHE A 154 24.16 2.16 -8.03
N ASN A 155 23.63 2.70 -9.11
CA ASN A 155 22.19 2.79 -9.34
C ASN A 155 21.75 1.74 -10.36
N LEU A 156 20.44 1.63 -10.57
CA LEU A 156 19.90 0.63 -11.50
C LEU A 156 20.24 0.97 -12.97
N GLU A 157 20.38 2.26 -13.30
CA GLU A 157 20.79 2.75 -14.62
C GLU A 157 22.19 2.27 -15.00
N ASP A 158 23.11 2.30 -14.05
CA ASP A 158 24.48 1.81 -14.21
C ASP A 158 24.48 0.33 -14.61
N ILE A 159 23.60 -0.49 -14.01
CA ILE A 159 23.47 -1.91 -14.35
C ILE A 159 22.96 -2.08 -15.79
N PHE A 160 21.92 -1.34 -16.18
CA PHE A 160 21.40 -1.39 -17.55
C PHE A 160 22.46 -0.99 -18.58
N LYS A 161 23.18 0.12 -18.34
CA LYS A 161 24.26 0.59 -19.21
C LYS A 161 25.38 -0.44 -19.33
N VAL A 162 25.83 -1.01 -18.22
CA VAL A 162 26.88 -2.03 -18.26
C VAL A 162 26.42 -3.26 -19.03
N LYS A 163 25.17 -3.70 -18.86
CA LYS A 163 24.64 -4.85 -19.62
C LYS A 163 24.53 -4.56 -21.12
N LEU A 164 24.12 -3.35 -21.50
CA LEU A 164 24.12 -2.92 -22.89
C LEU A 164 25.54 -2.94 -23.50
N LEU A 165 26.54 -2.48 -22.74
CA LEU A 165 27.94 -2.51 -23.17
C LEU A 165 28.49 -3.94 -23.26
N GLU A 166 28.18 -4.83 -22.31
CA GLU A 166 28.56 -6.25 -22.38
C GLU A 166 28.01 -6.93 -23.65
N GLN A 167 26.76 -6.62 -24.01
CA GLN A 167 26.15 -7.08 -25.25
C GLN A 167 26.86 -6.53 -26.48
N TYR A 168 27.14 -5.22 -26.50
CA TYR A 168 27.82 -4.55 -27.61
C TYR A 168 29.24 -5.09 -27.84
N PHE A 169 30.03 -5.25 -26.78
CA PHE A 169 31.42 -5.72 -26.86
C PHE A 169 31.55 -7.24 -27.01
N ASN A 170 30.43 -7.98 -27.04
CA ASN A 170 30.39 -9.44 -27.21
C ASN A 170 31.34 -10.18 -26.26
N THR A 171 31.51 -9.65 -25.05
CA THR A 171 32.31 -10.27 -24.00
C THR A 171 31.59 -11.53 -23.55
N ARG A 172 31.93 -12.68 -24.15
CA ARG A 172 31.41 -13.98 -23.70
C ARG A 172 31.62 -14.10 -22.19
N GLU A 173 30.57 -14.60 -21.52
CA GLU A 173 30.30 -14.72 -20.07
C GLU A 173 31.36 -15.49 -19.23
N LYS A 174 32.63 -15.52 -19.62
CA LYS A 174 33.70 -16.31 -19.02
C LYS A 174 34.76 -15.48 -18.29
N ASN A 175 34.65 -14.14 -18.28
CA ASN A 175 35.58 -13.31 -17.52
C ASN A 175 35.14 -13.25 -16.04
N CYS A 176 35.81 -14.02 -15.19
CA CYS A 176 35.54 -14.09 -13.76
C CYS A 176 35.61 -12.73 -13.06
N ILE A 177 36.46 -11.82 -13.54
CA ILE A 177 36.59 -10.46 -13.00
C ILE A 177 35.36 -9.63 -13.33
N LEU A 178 34.87 -9.70 -14.57
CA LEU A 178 33.64 -8.99 -14.96
C LEU A 178 32.41 -9.54 -14.22
N SER A 179 32.30 -10.86 -14.06
CA SER A 179 31.22 -11.46 -13.26
C SER A 179 31.27 -11.00 -11.81
N SER A 180 32.45 -11.03 -11.17
CA SER A 180 32.61 -10.59 -9.78
C SER A 180 32.30 -9.09 -9.61
N ASN A 181 32.70 -8.25 -10.57
CA ASN A 181 32.37 -6.83 -10.56
C ASN A 181 30.86 -6.61 -10.73
N MET A 182 30.22 -7.29 -11.68
CA MET A 182 28.77 -7.23 -11.86
C MET A 182 28.05 -7.65 -10.59
N GLU A 183 28.46 -8.75 -9.96
CA GLU A 183 27.89 -9.19 -8.69
C GLU A 183 28.03 -8.14 -7.57
N ASN A 184 29.18 -7.47 -7.47
CA ASN A 184 29.37 -6.37 -6.53
C ASN A 184 28.44 -5.18 -6.86
N MET A 185 28.21 -4.90 -8.14
CA MET A 185 27.27 -3.86 -8.57
C MET A 185 25.84 -4.19 -8.15
N LEU A 186 25.42 -5.44 -8.37
CA LEU A 186 24.07 -5.90 -8.05
C LEU A 186 23.80 -5.85 -6.54
N SER A 187 24.77 -6.23 -5.69
CA SER A 187 24.65 -6.15 -4.23
C SER A 187 24.77 -4.71 -3.69
N GLY A 188 25.54 -3.86 -4.38
CA GLY A 188 25.85 -2.46 -4.01
C GLY A 188 24.87 -1.41 -4.53
N LEU A 189 23.63 -1.80 -4.85
CA LEU A 189 22.60 -0.87 -5.30
C LEU A 189 22.26 0.14 -4.20
N THR A 190 22.47 1.43 -4.47
CA THR A 190 22.25 2.53 -3.52
C THR A 190 20.82 2.52 -2.96
N ASN A 191 19.84 2.23 -3.81
CA ASN A 191 18.43 2.21 -3.41
C ASN A 191 18.06 1.04 -2.48
N SER A 192 18.92 0.03 -2.32
CA SER A 192 18.71 -1.09 -1.40
C SER A 192 19.31 -0.85 0.00
N GLU A 193 19.95 0.32 0.21
CA GLU A 193 20.48 0.74 1.52
C GLU A 193 19.43 1.39 2.44
N TYR A 194 18.24 1.73 1.93
CA TYR A 194 17.26 2.51 2.71
C TYR A 194 16.98 1.90 4.11
N TRP A 195 16.77 0.59 4.17
CA TRP A 195 16.48 -0.13 5.41
C TRP A 195 17.72 -0.55 6.20
N THR A 196 18.94 -0.27 5.72
CA THR A 196 20.17 -0.50 6.50
C THR A 196 20.44 0.66 7.46
N TYR A 197 19.90 1.85 7.16
CA TYR A 197 20.06 3.02 8.00
C TYR A 197 19.14 3.01 9.23
N TYR A 198 19.75 3.09 10.41
CA TYR A 198 19.03 3.09 11.69
C TYR A 198 17.95 4.17 11.80
N HIS A 199 18.20 5.38 11.28
CA HIS A 199 17.25 6.49 11.36
C HIS A 199 15.93 6.22 10.59
N ASN A 200 15.99 5.48 9.48
CA ASN A 200 14.81 5.08 8.70
C ASN A 200 13.97 4.01 9.43
N CYS A 201 14.55 3.35 10.43
CA CYS A 201 13.92 2.28 11.19
C CYS A 201 13.26 2.79 12.50
N MET A 202 13.21 4.10 12.73
CA MET A 202 12.69 4.73 13.96
C MET A 202 11.15 4.87 14.01
N LEU A 203 10.43 3.93 13.40
CA LEU A 203 8.96 3.87 13.39
C LEU A 203 8.46 2.84 14.42
N ASN A 204 7.39 3.17 15.16
CA ASN A 204 6.80 2.30 16.20
C ASN A 204 5.34 2.69 16.51
N MET A 205 4.42 1.73 16.38
CA MET A 205 2.96 1.86 16.56
C MET A 205 2.46 1.51 17.96
N THR A 206 3.32 1.13 18.90
CA THR A 206 2.88 0.59 20.19
C THR A 206 2.03 1.59 20.98
N ILE A 207 2.44 2.86 21.07
CA ILE A 207 1.70 3.88 21.80
C ILE A 207 0.35 4.20 21.12
N PRO A 208 0.28 4.40 19.80
CA PRO A 208 -0.99 4.49 19.09
C PRO A 208 -1.93 3.31 19.36
N LEU A 209 -1.44 2.06 19.32
CA LEU A 209 -2.25 0.87 19.58
C LEU A 209 -2.80 0.82 21.00
N LEU A 210 -1.98 1.14 22.00
CA LEU A 210 -2.41 1.21 23.41
C LEU A 210 -3.50 2.23 23.66
N LYS A 211 -3.59 3.29 22.85
CA LYS A 211 -4.58 4.36 22.98
C LYS A 211 -5.85 4.13 22.15
N ARG A 212 -5.88 3.05 21.37
CA ARG A 212 -7.04 2.69 20.54
C ARG A 212 -8.14 2.14 21.44
N SER A 213 -9.39 2.45 21.13
CA SER A 213 -10.54 1.86 21.81
C SER A 213 -11.71 1.76 20.83
N PHE A 214 -12.71 0.92 21.16
CA PHE A 214 -13.92 0.85 20.34
C PHE A 214 -14.72 2.14 20.45
N ASN A 215 -15.11 2.71 19.30
CA ASN A 215 -16.03 3.84 19.28
C ASN A 215 -17.48 3.34 19.34
N LEU A 216 -17.99 3.15 20.57
CA LEU A 216 -19.34 2.65 20.81
C LEU A 216 -20.42 3.75 20.67
N SER A 217 -20.04 5.02 20.54
CA SER A 217 -20.97 6.17 20.57
C SER A 217 -21.82 6.34 19.31
N LEU A 218 -21.42 5.67 18.21
CA LEU A 218 -22.02 5.81 16.88
C LEU A 218 -22.97 4.65 16.52
N VAL A 219 -23.16 3.71 17.44
CA VAL A 219 -24.02 2.56 17.23
C VAL A 219 -25.49 3.00 17.25
N LYS A 220 -26.24 2.71 16.18
CA LYS A 220 -27.71 2.85 16.19
C LYS A 220 -28.28 1.86 17.21
N PHE A 221 -29.25 2.28 18.01
CA PHE A 221 -29.94 1.36 18.93
C PHE A 221 -30.34 0.10 18.15
N SER A 222 -29.78 -1.04 18.54
CA SER A 222 -30.24 -2.33 18.06
C SER A 222 -31.73 -2.45 18.40
N LYS A 223 -32.52 -3.17 17.60
CA LYS A 223 -33.88 -3.56 18.04
C LYS A 223 -33.83 -4.43 19.30
N ASP A 224 -32.68 -5.03 19.58
CA ASP A 224 -32.42 -5.84 20.77
C ASP A 224 -32.04 -4.95 21.97
N THR A 225 -32.96 -4.88 22.94
CA THR A 225 -32.79 -4.14 24.20
C THR A 225 -31.55 -4.58 24.97
N SER A 226 -31.20 -5.88 24.91
CA SER A 226 -30.04 -6.42 25.65
C SER A 226 -28.72 -5.89 25.10
N VAL A 227 -28.61 -5.79 23.76
CA VAL A 227 -27.43 -5.20 23.09
C VAL A 227 -27.27 -3.74 23.53
N ASN A 228 -28.36 -2.98 23.57
CA ASN A 228 -28.30 -1.56 23.95
C ASN A 228 -27.90 -1.36 25.42
N GLU A 229 -28.42 -2.19 26.34
CA GLU A 229 -28.03 -2.16 27.75
C GLU A 229 -26.55 -2.51 27.94
N THR A 230 -26.07 -3.58 27.28
CA THR A 230 -24.65 -3.97 27.32
C THR A 230 -23.74 -2.85 26.79
N LEU A 231 -24.07 -2.24 25.65
CA LEU A 231 -23.29 -1.15 25.08
C LEU A 231 -23.27 0.09 25.99
N LYS A 232 -24.41 0.42 26.62
CA LYS A 232 -24.48 1.51 27.60
C LYS A 232 -23.61 1.23 28.82
N ASN A 233 -23.63 0.00 29.34
CA ASN A 233 -22.78 -0.41 30.47
C ASN A 233 -21.28 -0.33 30.13
N LEU A 234 -20.89 -0.72 28.91
CA LEU A 234 -19.52 -0.62 28.40
C LEU A 234 -19.07 0.84 28.24
N GLN A 235 -19.96 1.73 27.81
CA GLN A 235 -19.68 3.17 27.74
C GLN A 235 -19.53 3.79 29.14
N GLU A 236 -20.38 3.42 30.09
CA GLU A 236 -20.35 3.92 31.47
C GLU A 236 -19.13 3.39 32.26
N SER A 237 -18.66 2.18 31.98
CA SER A 237 -17.45 1.62 32.59
C SER A 237 -16.18 2.30 32.07
N ALA A 238 -16.12 2.64 30.77
CA ALA A 238 -15.04 3.42 30.17
C ALA A 238 -14.97 4.87 30.70
N ALA A 239 -16.10 5.43 31.14
CA ALA A 239 -16.19 6.79 31.67
C ALA A 239 -15.66 6.96 33.11
N LYS A 240 -15.36 5.86 33.84
CA LYS A 240 -14.99 5.93 35.26
C LYS A 240 -13.57 6.38 35.54
N ASP A 241 -12.69 6.47 34.54
CA ASP A 241 -11.34 7.02 34.74
C ASP A 241 -11.05 8.33 34.00
N HIS A 242 -11.68 8.67 32.88
CA HIS A 242 -11.37 9.89 32.13
C HIS A 242 -12.63 10.64 31.68
N ASN A 243 -12.55 11.97 31.72
CA ASN A 243 -13.60 12.95 31.46
C ASN A 243 -14.46 12.58 30.22
N TYR A 244 -15.69 12.11 30.43
CA TYR A 244 -16.65 11.62 29.43
C TYR A 244 -16.81 12.55 28.20
N LEU A 245 -16.73 13.87 28.42
CA LEU A 245 -16.78 14.89 27.38
C LEU A 245 -15.57 14.88 26.42
N GLN A 246 -14.41 14.36 26.83
CA GLN A 246 -13.20 14.27 25.99
C GLN A 246 -13.23 13.09 25.01
N PHE A 247 -14.06 12.06 25.25
CA PHE A 247 -14.17 10.90 24.36
C PHE A 247 -15.12 11.15 23.18
N ILE A 248 -16.20 11.89 23.41
CA ILE A 248 -17.16 12.30 22.37
C ILE A 248 -16.48 13.24 21.33
N MET A 249 -15.47 14.00 21.78
CA MET A 249 -14.87 15.11 21.01
C MET A 249 -13.52 14.77 20.34
N LYS A 250 -13.02 13.53 20.42
CA LYS A 250 -11.72 13.20 19.80
C LYS A 250 -11.86 13.11 18.26
N PRO A 251 -11.06 13.85 17.49
CA PRO A 251 -10.98 13.64 16.04
C PRO A 251 -10.52 12.20 15.77
N GLN A 252 -11.21 11.53 14.85
CA GLN A 252 -11.04 10.11 14.57
C GLN A 252 -9.63 9.84 14.04
N LYS A 253 -8.83 9.07 14.78
CA LYS A 253 -7.46 8.72 14.36
C LYS A 253 -7.40 7.22 14.06
N TYR A 254 -7.26 6.87 12.79
CA TYR A 254 -6.90 5.52 12.39
C TYR A 254 -5.59 5.12 13.05
N VAL A 255 -5.57 3.91 13.63
CA VAL A 255 -4.35 3.35 14.23
C VAL A 255 -3.83 2.29 13.27
N ASP A 256 -3.11 2.77 12.27
CA ASP A 256 -2.41 1.99 11.25
C ASP A 256 -0.95 2.46 11.15
N ALA A 257 -0.23 1.98 10.14
CA ALA A 257 1.18 2.34 9.93
C ALA A 257 1.42 3.86 9.85
N SER A 258 0.45 4.63 9.34
CA SER A 258 0.54 6.08 9.16
C SER A 258 0.62 6.84 10.48
N SER A 259 0.12 6.26 11.57
CA SER A 259 0.12 6.85 12.91
C SER A 259 1.53 7.12 13.48
N THR A 260 2.57 6.62 12.83
CA THR A 260 3.97 6.67 13.31
C THR A 260 4.87 7.63 12.55
N ILE A 261 4.37 8.21 11.46
CA ILE A 261 5.22 8.90 10.46
C ILE A 261 5.70 10.25 10.96
N LYS A 262 4.92 10.96 11.78
CA LYS A 262 5.24 12.30 12.29
C LYS A 262 5.68 12.20 13.76
N LYS A 263 6.91 12.62 14.08
CA LYS A 263 7.34 12.84 15.48
C LYS A 263 8.05 14.18 15.59
N ARG A 264 7.59 15.04 16.50
CA ARG A 264 8.19 16.37 16.77
C ARG A 264 8.36 17.23 15.51
N GLY A 265 7.40 17.18 14.59
CA GLY A 265 7.42 17.95 13.33
C GLY A 265 8.15 17.29 12.15
N TYR A 266 8.92 16.22 12.36
CA TYR A 266 9.65 15.54 11.29
C TYR A 266 8.86 14.34 10.74
N ARG A 267 8.83 14.19 9.40
CA ARG A 267 8.29 13.01 8.70
C ARG A 267 9.39 11.97 8.53
N TYR A 268 9.26 10.80 9.16
CA TYR A 268 10.21 9.68 9.04
C TYR A 268 10.00 8.83 7.78
N TYR A 269 8.88 9.03 7.08
CA TYR A 269 8.55 8.33 5.84
C TYR A 269 7.83 9.27 4.89
N LYS A 270 8.23 9.25 3.60
CA LYS A 270 7.55 9.94 2.50
C LYS A 270 7.19 8.92 1.43
N VAL A 271 5.94 8.97 0.94
CA VAL A 271 5.47 8.18 -0.22
C VAL A 271 6.22 8.66 -1.45
N GLN A 272 6.58 7.72 -2.31
CA GLN A 272 7.26 8.04 -3.55
C GLN A 272 6.23 8.37 -4.63
N ASN A 273 6.27 9.59 -5.16
CA ASN A 273 5.29 10.09 -6.13
C ASN A 273 5.81 10.10 -7.59
N TYR A 274 6.99 9.55 -7.85
CA TYR A 274 7.59 9.61 -9.19
C TYR A 274 7.15 8.43 -10.05
N LEU A 275 6.91 8.69 -11.34
CA LEU A 275 6.94 7.67 -12.38
C LEU A 275 8.29 6.94 -12.27
N ASP A 276 8.27 5.62 -12.13
CA ASP A 276 9.51 4.86 -12.10
C ASP A 276 10.25 5.03 -13.43
N ASP A 277 11.57 5.20 -13.33
CA ASP A 277 12.46 5.25 -14.50
C ASP A 277 12.43 3.94 -15.30
N TYR A 278 11.83 2.87 -14.74
CA TYR A 278 11.78 1.51 -15.28
C TYR A 278 10.40 0.89 -15.08
N ASN A 279 9.94 0.14 -16.07
CA ASN A 279 8.70 -0.64 -16.00
C ASN A 279 8.98 -2.14 -15.79
N TYR A 280 7.92 -2.95 -15.67
CA TYR A 280 8.04 -4.40 -15.50
C TYR A 280 8.79 -5.10 -16.66
N ASN A 281 8.62 -4.65 -17.90
CA ASN A 281 9.31 -5.24 -19.06
C ASN A 281 10.81 -4.99 -19.03
N ASP A 282 11.24 -3.79 -18.60
CA ASP A 282 12.66 -3.46 -18.46
C ASP A 282 13.32 -4.39 -17.44
N ILE A 283 12.67 -4.60 -16.29
CA ILE A 283 13.16 -5.51 -15.25
C ILE A 283 13.14 -6.97 -15.72
N ASN A 284 12.06 -7.42 -16.36
CA ASN A 284 11.97 -8.78 -16.91
C ASN A 284 13.08 -9.04 -17.93
N SER A 285 13.33 -8.07 -18.81
CA SER A 285 14.44 -8.12 -19.78
C SER A 285 15.78 -8.20 -19.06
N LEU A 286 16.03 -7.34 -18.07
CA LEU A 286 17.29 -7.36 -17.31
C LEU A 286 17.56 -8.73 -16.69
N PHE A 287 16.57 -9.33 -16.02
CA PHE A 287 16.73 -10.67 -15.43
C PHE A 287 16.93 -11.77 -16.47
N SER A 288 16.31 -11.67 -17.65
CA SER A 288 16.49 -12.64 -18.72
C SER A 288 17.93 -12.64 -19.27
N HIS A 289 18.61 -11.50 -19.20
CA HIS A 289 20.01 -11.34 -19.63
C HIS A 289 21.04 -11.61 -18.52
N LEU A 290 20.60 -12.00 -17.31
CA LEU A 290 21.52 -12.45 -16.27
C LEU A 290 21.87 -13.93 -16.49
N PRO A 291 23.16 -14.27 -16.68
CA PRO A 291 23.59 -15.61 -17.09
C PRO A 291 23.45 -16.68 -16.02
N ASN A 292 23.54 -16.29 -14.74
CA ASN A 292 23.65 -17.24 -13.63
C ASN A 292 22.69 -16.91 -12.49
N GLU A 293 22.46 -17.90 -11.64
CA GLU A 293 21.55 -17.79 -10.49
C GLU A 293 22.07 -16.78 -9.44
N VAL A 294 23.39 -16.65 -9.24
CA VAL A 294 23.97 -15.72 -8.25
C VAL A 294 23.67 -14.26 -8.59
N GLN A 295 23.77 -13.87 -9.86
CA GLN A 295 23.43 -12.52 -10.28
C GLN A 295 21.94 -12.26 -10.15
N LYS A 296 21.09 -13.23 -10.51
CA LYS A 296 19.62 -13.11 -10.32
C LYS A 296 19.27 -12.96 -8.84
N TYR A 297 19.89 -13.76 -7.97
CA TYR A 297 19.71 -13.69 -6.52
C TYR A 297 20.12 -12.32 -5.96
N LYS A 298 21.32 -11.84 -6.30
CA LYS A 298 21.83 -10.53 -5.83
C LYS A 298 20.96 -9.37 -6.30
N LEU A 299 20.58 -9.34 -7.58
CA LEU A 299 19.70 -8.30 -8.10
C LEU A 299 18.31 -8.35 -7.44
N PHE A 300 17.70 -9.52 -7.36
CA PHE A 300 16.36 -9.67 -6.77
C PHE A 300 16.33 -9.24 -5.31
N ASN A 301 17.33 -9.64 -4.51
CA ASN A 301 17.44 -9.22 -3.12
C ASN A 301 17.59 -7.71 -2.98
N SER A 302 18.45 -7.09 -3.81
CA SER A 302 18.61 -5.64 -3.80
C SER A 302 17.32 -4.91 -4.19
N LEU A 303 16.58 -5.41 -5.17
CA LEU A 303 15.32 -4.78 -5.59
C LEU A 303 14.21 -4.98 -4.55
N ILE A 304 14.09 -6.15 -3.91
CA ILE A 304 13.14 -6.36 -2.80
C ILE A 304 13.41 -5.40 -1.65
N LEU A 305 14.68 -5.23 -1.27
CA LEU A 305 15.08 -4.31 -0.20
C LEU A 305 14.97 -2.84 -0.60
N SER A 306 14.79 -2.56 -1.89
CA SER A 306 14.68 -1.20 -2.36
C SER A 306 13.32 -0.61 -2.03
N LYS A 307 13.31 0.43 -1.20
CA LYS A 307 12.10 1.24 -1.02
C LYS A 307 11.59 1.79 -2.36
N LYS A 308 12.49 2.09 -3.32
CA LYS A 308 12.12 2.64 -4.63
C LYS A 308 11.60 1.57 -5.59
N TYR A 309 12.19 0.38 -5.65
CA TYR A 309 11.92 -0.57 -6.74
C TYR A 309 11.29 -1.90 -6.33
N CYS A 310 10.90 -2.09 -5.06
CA CYS A 310 10.38 -3.37 -4.58
C CYS A 310 9.11 -3.84 -5.32
N HIS A 311 8.24 -2.94 -5.76
CA HIS A 311 7.04 -3.28 -6.54
C HIS A 311 7.38 -3.87 -7.91
N LEU A 312 8.48 -3.45 -8.55
CA LEU A 312 8.89 -3.97 -9.86
C LEU A 312 9.25 -5.45 -9.84
N VAL A 313 9.47 -6.02 -8.64
CA VAL A 313 9.82 -7.42 -8.46
C VAL A 313 8.80 -8.22 -7.66
N VAL A 314 8.17 -7.62 -6.63
CA VAL A 314 7.15 -8.30 -5.81
C VAL A 314 5.76 -8.24 -6.45
N ASN A 315 5.46 -7.19 -7.22
CA ASN A 315 4.19 -7.01 -7.95
C ASN A 315 4.42 -7.19 -9.46
N ASN A 316 5.08 -8.28 -9.85
CA ASN A 316 5.44 -8.58 -11.24
C ASN A 316 5.20 -10.06 -11.55
N TYR A 317 4.05 -10.36 -12.16
CA TYR A 317 3.61 -11.71 -12.51
C TYR A 317 4.68 -12.54 -13.23
N THR A 318 5.24 -12.00 -14.31
CA THR A 318 6.22 -12.69 -15.16
C THR A 318 7.48 -13.03 -14.37
N LEU A 319 7.98 -12.07 -13.58
CA LEU A 319 9.20 -12.26 -12.81
C LEU A 319 9.00 -13.27 -11.68
N LEU A 320 7.90 -13.17 -10.92
CA LEU A 320 7.59 -14.12 -9.84
C LEU A 320 7.51 -15.55 -10.37
N LYS A 321 6.88 -15.76 -11.53
CA LYS A 321 6.80 -17.08 -12.17
C LYS A 321 8.17 -17.62 -12.56
N MET A 322 9.03 -16.76 -13.12
CA MET A 322 10.39 -17.13 -13.51
C MET A 322 11.27 -17.45 -12.28
N LEU A 323 11.15 -16.68 -11.21
CA LEU A 323 11.99 -16.78 -10.02
C LEU A 323 11.46 -17.75 -8.96
N LYS A 324 10.27 -18.34 -9.15
CA LYS A 324 9.66 -19.28 -8.21
C LYS A 324 10.61 -20.37 -7.70
N PRO A 325 11.37 -21.10 -8.53
CA PRO A 325 12.31 -22.13 -8.04
C PRO A 325 13.40 -21.55 -7.12
N MET A 326 13.90 -20.36 -7.45
CA MET A 326 14.89 -19.64 -6.62
C MET A 326 14.25 -19.19 -5.30
N MET A 327 13.01 -18.69 -5.34
CA MET A 327 12.26 -18.27 -4.16
C MET A 327 12.04 -19.41 -3.17
N GLU A 328 11.67 -20.59 -3.67
CA GLU A 328 11.50 -21.79 -2.86
C GLU A 328 12.84 -22.26 -2.27
N LYS A 329 13.91 -22.29 -3.07
CA LYS A 329 15.27 -22.67 -2.63
C LYS A 329 15.80 -21.78 -1.49
N TYR A 330 15.55 -20.47 -1.53
CA TYR A 330 16.03 -19.52 -0.51
C TYR A 330 14.89 -18.96 0.35
N ILE A 331 13.83 -19.75 0.61
CA ILE A 331 12.62 -19.27 1.27
C ILE A 331 12.88 -18.59 2.64
N GLY A 332 13.88 -19.06 3.40
CA GLY A 332 14.28 -18.44 4.67
C GLY A 332 14.84 -17.03 4.51
N THR A 333 15.56 -16.78 3.41
CA THR A 333 16.01 -15.42 3.03
C THR A 333 14.81 -14.55 2.71
N TYR A 334 13.92 -15.03 1.84
CA TYR A 334 12.77 -14.26 1.39
C TYR A 334 11.76 -14.01 2.51
N ARG A 335 11.61 -14.92 3.47
CA ARG A 335 10.87 -14.66 4.72
C ARG A 335 11.40 -13.43 5.46
N TYR A 336 12.73 -13.24 5.49
CA TYR A 336 13.34 -12.09 6.16
C TYR A 336 13.21 -10.81 5.34
N ILE A 337 13.59 -10.80 4.06
CA ILE A 337 13.66 -9.57 3.27
C ILE A 337 12.31 -9.11 2.70
N LEU A 338 11.38 -10.04 2.43
CA LEU A 338 10.05 -9.70 1.90
C LEU A 338 9.27 -8.80 2.88
N GLY A 339 9.48 -8.97 4.18
CA GLY A 339 8.80 -8.13 5.16
C GLY A 339 9.18 -6.64 5.09
N TYR A 340 10.35 -6.27 4.53
CA TYR A 340 10.69 -4.86 4.30
C TYR A 340 9.98 -4.28 3.07
N ALA A 341 9.84 -5.08 2.00
CA ALA A 341 8.99 -4.71 0.87
C ALA A 341 7.52 -4.59 1.31
N TRP A 342 7.04 -5.55 2.10
CA TRP A 342 5.67 -5.54 2.61
C TRP A 342 5.39 -4.36 3.53
N LEU A 343 6.36 -4.02 4.39
CA LEU A 343 6.27 -2.82 5.21
C LEU A 343 6.17 -1.55 4.34
N THR A 344 6.91 -1.48 3.23
CA THR A 344 6.81 -0.37 2.28
C THR A 344 5.39 -0.25 1.72
N PHE A 345 4.82 -1.35 1.23
CA PHE A 345 3.47 -1.36 0.67
C PHE A 345 2.40 -1.02 1.72
N TYR A 346 2.48 -1.60 2.92
CA TYR A 346 1.52 -1.33 3.99
C TYR A 346 1.59 0.12 4.50
N MET A 347 2.80 0.70 4.55
CA MET A 347 2.97 2.12 4.86
C MET A 347 2.32 3.01 3.80
N GLU A 348 2.55 2.74 2.52
CA GLU A 348 1.98 3.53 1.43
C GLU A 348 0.45 3.42 1.36
N GLU A 349 -0.11 2.21 1.56
CA GLU A 349 -1.55 1.98 1.71
C GLU A 349 -2.13 2.84 2.86
N SER A 350 -1.48 2.82 4.02
CA SER A 350 -1.92 3.54 5.22
C SER A 350 -1.84 5.06 5.06
N ILE A 351 -0.89 5.56 4.26
CA ILE A 351 -0.70 6.99 4.02
C ILE A 351 -1.70 7.50 2.98
N LYS A 352 -1.86 6.80 1.85
CA LYS A 352 -2.69 7.28 0.74
C LYS A 352 -4.19 7.20 1.05
N ARG A 353 -4.66 6.19 1.78
CA ARG A 353 -6.07 6.05 2.20
C ARG A 353 -7.05 6.22 1.03
N SER A 354 -7.91 7.23 1.07
CA SER A 354 -8.91 7.53 0.02
C SER A 354 -8.31 8.01 -1.29
N HIS A 355 -7.01 8.35 -1.34
CA HIS A 355 -6.29 8.76 -2.54
C HIS A 355 -5.55 7.60 -3.22
N ILE A 356 -5.84 6.36 -2.81
CA ILE A 356 -5.32 5.18 -3.51
C ILE A 356 -5.97 5.09 -4.89
N LEU A 357 -5.14 4.85 -5.89
CA LEU A 357 -5.54 4.56 -7.26
C LEU A 357 -5.25 3.09 -7.58
N THR A 358 -6.03 2.51 -8.48
CA THR A 358 -5.84 1.15 -9.01
C THR A 358 -4.44 0.97 -9.61
N SER A 359 -3.88 2.04 -10.18
CA SER A 359 -2.54 2.08 -10.77
C SER A 359 -1.41 2.25 -9.74
N ASP A 360 -1.72 2.39 -8.46
CA ASP A 360 -0.67 2.52 -7.44
C ASP A 360 0.17 1.26 -7.35
N ARG A 361 1.48 1.44 -7.20
CA ARG A 361 2.47 0.37 -7.27
C ARG A 361 2.31 -0.77 -6.25
N PHE A 362 1.61 -0.50 -5.16
CA PHE A 362 1.32 -1.45 -4.09
C PHE A 362 -0.05 -2.15 -4.25
N VAL A 363 -0.83 -1.81 -5.27
CA VAL A 363 -2.07 -2.51 -5.64
C VAL A 363 -1.71 -3.72 -6.48
N PHE A 364 -2.18 -4.90 -6.07
CA PHE A 364 -1.93 -6.15 -6.76
C PHE A 364 -3.16 -6.60 -7.53
N ASP A 365 -2.97 -7.11 -8.74
CA ASP A 365 -3.95 -8.00 -9.35
C ASP A 365 -3.92 -9.39 -8.70
N ILE A 366 -5.04 -10.10 -8.77
CA ILE A 366 -5.22 -11.39 -8.11
C ILE A 366 -4.27 -12.47 -8.59
N ASP A 367 -3.92 -12.50 -9.89
CA ASP A 367 -3.06 -13.54 -10.44
C ASP A 367 -1.59 -13.29 -10.09
N THR A 368 -1.16 -12.04 -9.96
CA THR A 368 0.14 -11.70 -9.36
C THR A 368 0.18 -12.06 -7.87
N ALA A 369 -0.86 -11.71 -7.11
CA ALA A 369 -0.94 -12.03 -5.67
C ALA A 369 -0.97 -13.56 -5.40
N ASN A 370 -1.54 -14.36 -6.31
CA ASN A 370 -1.57 -15.83 -6.25
C ASN A 370 -0.18 -16.48 -6.24
N LEU A 371 0.81 -15.83 -6.86
CA LEU A 371 2.19 -16.32 -7.00
C LEU A 371 3.06 -16.03 -5.77
N LEU A 372 2.58 -15.23 -4.82
CA LEU A 372 3.32 -14.91 -3.60
C LEU A 372 3.51 -16.18 -2.73
N PRO A 373 4.69 -16.37 -2.10
CA PRO A 373 4.98 -17.55 -1.31
C PRO A 373 4.14 -17.58 -0.02
N ALA A 374 3.64 -18.77 0.35
CA ALA A 374 2.93 -18.95 1.61
C ALA A 374 3.92 -19.19 2.76
N PHE A 375 3.72 -18.50 3.88
CA PHE A 375 4.49 -18.73 5.10
C PHE A 375 3.55 -19.17 6.22
N PRO A 376 3.95 -20.14 7.07
CA PRO A 376 3.17 -20.48 8.24
C PRO A 376 2.97 -19.27 9.16
N VAL A 377 1.94 -19.32 10.01
CA VAL A 377 1.72 -18.34 11.08
C VAL A 377 1.61 -19.06 12.40
N ILE A 378 2.26 -18.53 13.44
CA ILE A 378 2.25 -19.09 14.79
C ILE A 378 1.92 -17.99 15.80
N SER A 379 1.14 -18.34 16.82
CA SER A 379 0.74 -17.40 17.88
C SER A 379 1.89 -17.05 18.84
N GLU A 380 2.93 -17.90 18.93
CA GLU A 380 4.15 -17.62 19.69
C GLU A 380 4.91 -16.40 19.16
N ASP A 381 4.94 -16.23 17.84
CA ASP A 381 5.65 -15.14 17.19
C ASP A 381 5.09 -14.82 15.80
N ILE A 382 4.08 -13.96 15.78
CA ILE A 382 3.45 -13.52 14.53
C ILE A 382 4.40 -12.74 13.61
N SER A 383 5.48 -12.15 14.17
CA SER A 383 6.44 -11.34 13.42
C SER A 383 7.38 -12.17 12.53
N LEU A 384 7.35 -13.50 12.65
CA LEU A 384 8.07 -14.39 11.74
C LEU A 384 7.47 -14.39 10.33
N ASN A 385 6.18 -14.08 10.19
CA ASN A 385 5.51 -14.03 8.90
C ASN A 385 5.76 -12.67 8.22
N PRO A 386 6.31 -12.62 6.99
CA PRO A 386 6.66 -11.37 6.33
C PRO A 386 5.44 -10.50 5.97
N TYR A 387 4.25 -11.09 5.90
CA TYR A 387 3.02 -10.36 5.61
C TYR A 387 2.45 -9.64 6.84
N LEU A 388 3.04 -9.83 8.03
CA LEU A 388 2.64 -9.18 9.29
C LEU A 388 3.75 -8.30 9.88
N PRO A 389 4.29 -7.28 9.17
CA PRO A 389 5.34 -6.41 9.68
C PRO A 389 4.80 -5.36 10.68
N MET A 390 4.09 -5.80 11.72
CA MET A 390 3.44 -4.94 12.70
C MET A 390 4.47 -4.28 13.62
N MET A 391 4.58 -2.95 13.57
CA MET A 391 5.53 -2.15 14.35
C MET A 391 5.13 -2.02 15.83
N VAL A 392 4.78 -3.12 16.48
CA VAL A 392 4.23 -3.17 17.84
C VAL A 392 5.09 -4.07 18.71
N ARG A 393 5.24 -3.71 19.98
CA ARG A 393 5.94 -4.53 20.97
C ARG A 393 5.36 -5.95 21.04
N LYS A 394 6.23 -6.96 21.09
CA LYS A 394 5.86 -8.38 21.07
C LYS A 394 4.98 -8.77 22.26
N ASP A 395 5.23 -8.20 23.44
CA ASP A 395 4.45 -8.48 24.65
C ASP A 395 3.05 -7.85 24.63
N LEU A 396 2.83 -6.79 23.85
CA LEU A 396 1.49 -6.24 23.62
C LEU A 396 0.72 -7.00 22.53
N LEU A 397 1.43 -7.46 21.49
CA LEU A 397 0.84 -8.29 20.46
C LEU A 397 0.31 -9.61 21.04
N ASP A 398 1.11 -10.25 21.90
CA ASP A 398 0.78 -11.48 22.64
C ASP A 398 -0.18 -12.41 21.90
N GLY A 399 0.27 -12.96 20.76
CA GLY A 399 -0.60 -13.72 19.85
C GLY A 399 -1.32 -14.89 20.54
N LYS A 400 -0.75 -15.48 21.58
CA LYS A 400 -1.40 -16.56 22.36
C LYS A 400 -2.64 -16.08 23.11
N ASN A 401 -2.68 -14.82 23.55
CA ASN A 401 -3.81 -14.22 24.26
C ASN A 401 -4.39 -13.02 23.46
N ASN A 402 -4.35 -13.06 22.13
CA ASN A 402 -5.01 -12.07 21.27
C ASN A 402 -6.19 -12.67 20.49
N CYS A 403 -6.99 -11.85 19.83
CA CYS A 403 -8.16 -12.28 19.07
C CYS A 403 -7.76 -12.83 17.68
N LEU A 404 -7.07 -13.97 17.63
CA LEU A 404 -6.64 -14.59 16.38
C LEU A 404 -7.75 -15.42 15.71
N GLY A 405 -7.57 -15.65 14.41
CA GLY A 405 -8.48 -16.42 13.56
C GLY A 405 -8.19 -17.92 13.60
N PHE A 406 -8.46 -18.59 12.49
CA PHE A 406 -8.19 -20.01 12.33
C PHE A 406 -6.67 -20.29 12.37
N PRO A 407 -6.20 -21.33 13.08
CA PRO A 407 -4.78 -21.69 13.13
C PRO A 407 -4.28 -22.19 11.78
N TYR A 408 -2.98 -22.05 11.54
CA TYR A 408 -2.33 -22.70 10.41
C TYR A 408 -2.39 -24.23 10.57
N ILE A 409 -2.78 -24.92 9.49
CA ILE A 409 -2.89 -26.37 9.39
C ILE A 409 -1.80 -26.90 8.47
N LYS A 410 -1.15 -28.00 8.85
CA LYS A 410 -0.19 -28.68 7.97
C LYS A 410 -0.93 -29.29 6.78
N THR A 411 -0.81 -28.69 5.61
CA THR A 411 -1.45 -29.15 4.36
C THR A 411 -0.63 -28.73 3.14
N ASP A 412 -1.04 -29.15 1.94
CA ASP A 412 -0.35 -28.76 0.70
C ASP A 412 -0.26 -27.22 0.57
N ALA A 413 0.89 -26.71 0.10
CA ALA A 413 1.10 -25.28 -0.12
C ALA A 413 0.03 -24.66 -1.04
N SER A 414 -0.50 -25.46 -1.97
CA SER A 414 -1.57 -25.08 -2.90
C SER A 414 -2.89 -24.74 -2.23
N ASN A 415 -3.10 -25.09 -0.96
CA ASN A 415 -4.30 -24.74 -0.21
C ASN A 415 -4.26 -23.32 0.39
N TYR A 416 -3.09 -22.68 0.42
CA TYR A 416 -2.91 -21.37 1.07
C TYR A 416 -2.72 -20.21 0.10
N GLY A 417 -3.19 -19.04 0.56
CA GLY A 417 -3.03 -17.76 -0.11
C GLY A 417 -4.19 -17.40 -1.03
N ILE A 418 -3.92 -16.44 -1.91
CA ILE A 418 -4.89 -15.87 -2.85
C ILE A 418 -5.13 -16.83 -4.01
N THR A 419 -6.37 -16.98 -4.44
CA THR A 419 -6.76 -17.83 -5.57
C THR A 419 -6.49 -17.16 -6.92
N THR A 420 -6.78 -17.81 -8.04
CA THR A 420 -6.66 -17.21 -9.39
C THR A 420 -7.96 -16.50 -9.77
N LEU A 421 -7.91 -15.59 -10.75
CA LEU A 421 -9.11 -14.94 -11.27
C LEU A 421 -10.19 -15.94 -11.71
N ALA A 422 -9.78 -17.02 -12.39
CA ALA A 422 -10.70 -18.06 -12.85
C ALA A 422 -11.42 -18.77 -11.68
N ASN A 423 -10.70 -19.07 -10.60
CA ASN A 423 -11.28 -19.72 -9.44
C ASN A 423 -12.11 -18.75 -8.59
N PHE A 424 -11.73 -17.47 -8.54
CA PHE A 424 -12.55 -16.42 -7.95
C PHE A 424 -13.91 -16.32 -8.65
N LYS A 425 -13.94 -16.31 -9.99
CA LYS A 425 -15.20 -16.29 -10.76
C LYS A 425 -16.06 -17.53 -10.49
N LYS A 426 -15.46 -18.72 -10.39
CA LYS A 426 -16.18 -19.94 -9.96
C LYS A 426 -16.77 -19.81 -8.56
N ASN A 427 -15.99 -19.32 -7.61
CA ASN A 427 -16.44 -19.10 -6.24
C ASN A 427 -17.59 -18.07 -6.19
N LEU A 428 -17.49 -16.96 -6.95
CA LEU A 428 -18.54 -15.94 -7.05
C LEU A 428 -19.82 -16.48 -7.68
N ASN A 429 -19.71 -17.34 -8.69
CA ASN A 429 -20.85 -18.03 -9.30
C ASN A 429 -21.53 -18.97 -8.29
N ILE A 430 -20.77 -19.77 -7.53
CA ILE A 430 -21.33 -20.61 -6.45
C ILE A 430 -21.97 -19.72 -5.37
N TYR A 431 -21.32 -18.62 -4.99
CA TYR A 431 -21.83 -17.68 -4.00
C TYR A 431 -23.22 -17.16 -4.41
N THR A 432 -23.39 -16.79 -5.68
CA THR A 432 -24.64 -16.20 -6.18
C THR A 432 -25.71 -17.20 -6.60
N THR A 433 -25.34 -18.37 -7.12
CA THR A 433 -26.27 -19.34 -7.76
C THR A 433 -26.18 -20.78 -7.22
N GLY A 434 -25.22 -21.07 -6.34
CA GLY A 434 -24.93 -22.42 -5.88
C GLY A 434 -24.23 -23.32 -6.92
N LYS A 435 -23.91 -22.81 -8.11
CA LYS A 435 -23.22 -23.56 -9.17
C LYS A 435 -22.08 -22.75 -9.78
N SER A 436 -20.95 -23.39 -10.04
CA SER A 436 -19.73 -22.73 -10.52
C SER A 436 -19.79 -22.28 -11.99
N ASP A 437 -20.66 -22.89 -12.78
CA ASP A 437 -20.82 -22.67 -14.22
C ASP A 437 -21.95 -21.69 -14.58
N LYS A 438 -22.73 -21.23 -13.60
CA LYS A 438 -23.85 -20.30 -13.77
C LYS A 438 -23.53 -18.93 -13.19
N SER A 439 -23.73 -17.87 -13.97
CA SER A 439 -23.46 -16.49 -13.51
C SER A 439 -24.67 -15.59 -13.67
N ILE A 440 -25.03 -14.88 -12.59
CA ILE A 440 -26.03 -13.80 -12.67
C ILE A 440 -25.48 -12.54 -13.34
N PHE A 441 -24.16 -12.45 -13.51
CA PHE A 441 -23.45 -11.32 -14.11
C PHE A 441 -23.04 -11.56 -15.57
N GLU A 442 -23.58 -12.60 -16.21
CA GLU A 442 -23.39 -12.83 -17.65
C GLU A 442 -23.82 -11.58 -18.44
N ASP A 443 -22.99 -11.15 -19.39
CA ASP A 443 -23.18 -9.94 -20.22
C ASP A 443 -23.36 -8.61 -19.44
N MET A 444 -22.90 -8.55 -18.18
CA MET A 444 -22.94 -7.32 -17.38
C MET A 444 -22.01 -6.24 -17.93
N ASP A 445 -22.50 -4.98 -17.98
CA ASP A 445 -21.65 -3.82 -18.26
C ASP A 445 -20.98 -3.34 -16.96
N TRP A 446 -19.68 -3.57 -16.84
CA TRP A 446 -18.88 -3.25 -15.67
C TRP A 446 -18.24 -1.86 -15.68
N SER A 447 -18.48 -1.03 -16.71
CA SER A 447 -17.78 0.24 -16.92
C SER A 447 -17.75 1.15 -15.68
N ASN A 448 -18.84 1.12 -14.89
CA ASN A 448 -18.96 1.90 -13.67
C ASN A 448 -19.28 1.04 -12.43
N LEU A 449 -18.93 -0.25 -12.41
CA LEU A 449 -19.33 -1.16 -11.34
C LEU A 449 -18.15 -1.96 -10.78
N ALA A 450 -18.19 -2.21 -9.47
CA ALA A 450 -17.29 -3.16 -8.83
C ALA A 450 -17.95 -3.87 -7.64
N VAL A 451 -17.76 -5.18 -7.54
CA VAL A 451 -18.14 -5.99 -6.38
C VAL A 451 -17.07 -5.84 -5.30
N SER A 452 -17.47 -5.64 -4.05
CA SER A 452 -16.57 -5.43 -2.91
C SER A 452 -17.10 -6.09 -1.62
N GLY A 453 -16.50 -5.73 -0.48
CA GLY A 453 -17.04 -6.12 0.82
C GLY A 453 -16.87 -7.60 1.13
N SER A 454 -17.88 -8.19 1.78
CA SER A 454 -17.74 -9.54 2.35
C SER A 454 -17.62 -10.66 1.31
N THR A 455 -18.05 -10.40 0.07
CA THR A 455 -17.86 -11.30 -1.07
C THR A 455 -16.38 -11.60 -1.32
N LEU A 456 -15.49 -10.61 -1.12
CA LEU A 456 -14.04 -10.76 -1.31
C LEU A 456 -13.47 -11.68 -0.22
N ALA A 457 -13.88 -11.48 1.03
CA ALA A 457 -13.48 -12.36 2.14
C ALA A 457 -13.90 -13.83 1.89
N ALA A 458 -15.06 -14.05 1.25
CA ALA A 458 -15.58 -15.38 0.95
C ALA A 458 -14.85 -16.06 -0.23
N CYS A 459 -14.52 -15.31 -1.30
CA CYS A 459 -14.16 -15.89 -2.59
C CYS A 459 -12.65 -15.87 -2.92
N LEU A 460 -11.83 -15.13 -2.16
CA LEU A 460 -10.42 -14.88 -2.50
C LEU A 460 -9.43 -16.01 -2.14
N GLN A 461 -9.78 -16.90 -1.23
CA GLN A 461 -8.83 -17.92 -0.76
C GLN A 461 -8.73 -19.09 -1.74
N LYS A 462 -7.52 -19.65 -1.91
CA LYS A 462 -7.35 -20.92 -2.65
C LYS A 462 -8.22 -22.01 -2.04
N ARG A 463 -8.15 -22.16 -0.71
CA ARG A 463 -9.01 -23.06 0.05
C ARG A 463 -9.12 -22.62 1.51
N HIS A 464 -10.33 -22.22 1.93
CA HIS A 464 -10.58 -21.89 3.33
C HIS A 464 -10.53 -23.16 4.21
N PRO A 465 -9.80 -23.19 5.34
CA PRO A 465 -9.68 -24.39 6.19
C PRO A 465 -11.04 -24.94 6.64
N LEU A 466 -11.95 -24.06 7.05
CA LEU A 466 -13.31 -24.41 7.48
C LEU A 466 -14.16 -25.18 6.44
N ILE A 467 -13.76 -25.21 5.16
CA ILE A 467 -14.40 -26.07 4.15
C ILE A 467 -14.33 -27.55 4.55
N SER A 468 -13.29 -27.98 5.27
CA SER A 468 -13.14 -29.38 5.73
C SER A 468 -14.28 -29.87 6.62
N LEU A 469 -15.03 -28.96 7.25
CA LEU A 469 -16.20 -29.32 8.05
C LEU A 469 -17.35 -29.89 7.21
N PHE A 470 -17.32 -29.73 5.88
CA PHE A 470 -18.41 -30.09 4.98
C PHE A 470 -18.02 -31.06 3.85
N GLU A 471 -16.73 -31.34 3.65
CA GLU A 471 -16.22 -32.18 2.54
C GLU A 471 -16.80 -33.61 2.55
N ALA A 472 -17.04 -34.18 3.74
CA ALA A 472 -17.60 -35.53 3.87
C ALA A 472 -19.14 -35.57 3.88
N THR A 473 -19.81 -34.41 3.92
CA THR A 473 -21.27 -34.31 4.07
C THR A 473 -21.97 -33.90 2.77
N CYS A 474 -21.22 -33.48 1.75
CA CYS A 474 -21.75 -33.01 0.48
C CYS A 474 -21.31 -33.93 -0.68
N ALA A 475 -22.12 -33.99 -1.74
CA ALA A 475 -21.87 -34.90 -2.87
C ALA A 475 -20.82 -34.34 -3.87
N THR A 476 -20.75 -33.03 -4.02
CA THR A 476 -19.86 -32.36 -5.00
C THR A 476 -19.12 -31.19 -4.36
N SER A 477 -18.03 -30.74 -5.00
CA SER A 477 -17.27 -29.56 -4.56
C SER A 477 -18.11 -28.29 -4.53
N ASP A 478 -19.02 -28.12 -5.50
CA ASP A 478 -19.92 -26.98 -5.57
C ASP A 478 -20.88 -27.00 -4.38
N ASP A 479 -21.44 -28.16 -4.04
CA ASP A 479 -22.33 -28.31 -2.89
C ASP A 479 -21.57 -28.07 -1.56
N THR A 480 -20.31 -28.52 -1.46
CA THR A 480 -19.44 -28.24 -0.29
C THR A 480 -19.19 -26.75 -0.13
N MET A 481 -18.82 -26.05 -1.21
CA MET A 481 -18.53 -24.62 -1.16
C MET A 481 -19.80 -23.79 -0.92
N PHE A 482 -20.91 -24.20 -1.54
CA PHE A 482 -22.22 -23.63 -1.29
C PHE A 482 -22.64 -23.79 0.18
N ARG A 483 -22.40 -24.97 0.77
CA ARG A 483 -22.62 -25.18 2.21
C ARG A 483 -21.76 -24.23 3.05
N PHE A 484 -20.48 -24.09 2.72
CA PHE A 484 -19.58 -23.15 3.41
C PHE A 484 -20.13 -21.71 3.36
N PHE A 485 -20.60 -21.23 2.21
CA PHE A 485 -21.20 -19.89 2.11
C PHE A 485 -22.46 -19.74 2.95
N ASN A 486 -23.36 -20.73 2.92
CA ASN A 486 -24.60 -20.70 3.71
C ASN A 486 -24.39 -20.97 5.22
N GLU A 487 -23.20 -21.38 5.64
CA GLU A 487 -22.83 -21.43 7.05
C GLU A 487 -22.36 -20.06 7.55
N TYR A 488 -21.46 -19.40 6.81
CA TYR A 488 -20.71 -18.25 7.33
C TYR A 488 -21.09 -16.90 6.73
N TYR A 489 -21.81 -16.91 5.60
CA TYR A 489 -22.18 -15.74 4.81
C TYR A 489 -23.68 -15.70 4.49
N ALA A 490 -24.52 -16.55 5.09
CA ALA A 490 -25.95 -16.68 4.75
C ALA A 490 -26.73 -15.35 4.72
N SER A 491 -26.47 -14.45 5.66
CA SER A 491 -27.12 -13.14 5.77
C SER A 491 -26.31 -11.99 5.15
N ALA A 492 -25.25 -12.30 4.41
CA ALA A 492 -24.45 -11.30 3.72
C ALA A 492 -25.13 -10.87 2.42
N ASP A 493 -25.07 -9.58 2.14
CA ASP A 493 -25.32 -8.94 0.87
C ASP A 493 -24.06 -8.94 -0.01
N ILE A 494 -24.24 -8.61 -1.29
CA ILE A 494 -23.17 -8.33 -2.24
C ILE A 494 -23.11 -6.83 -2.43
N ASP A 495 -22.05 -6.23 -1.93
CA ASP A 495 -21.76 -4.81 -2.06
C ASP A 495 -21.28 -4.49 -3.49
N ILE A 496 -22.08 -3.75 -4.26
CA ILE A 496 -21.74 -3.26 -5.60
C ILE A 496 -21.56 -1.75 -5.55
N MET A 497 -20.32 -1.30 -5.73
CA MET A 497 -19.99 0.12 -5.84
C MET A 497 -20.25 0.61 -7.26
N CYS A 498 -20.75 1.84 -7.38
CA CYS A 498 -20.90 2.52 -8.66
C CYS A 498 -20.22 3.90 -8.64
N ASN A 499 -19.28 4.13 -9.56
CA ASN A 499 -18.52 5.38 -9.68
C ASN A 499 -19.09 6.33 -10.75
N ALA A 500 -20.40 6.25 -11.03
CA ALA A 500 -21.07 7.17 -11.94
C ALA A 500 -20.95 8.63 -11.44
N ASP A 501 -20.87 9.58 -12.36
CA ASP A 501 -20.54 10.98 -12.05
C ASP A 501 -21.70 11.73 -11.39
N ASN A 502 -22.95 11.29 -11.60
CA ASN A 502 -24.15 11.91 -11.04
C ASN A 502 -25.27 10.89 -10.77
N HIS A 503 -26.28 11.33 -10.01
CA HIS A 503 -27.40 10.49 -9.56
C HIS A 503 -28.22 9.88 -10.70
N PHE A 504 -28.44 10.61 -11.79
CA PHE A 504 -29.22 10.09 -12.93
C PHE A 504 -28.46 8.97 -13.64
N GLN A 505 -27.15 9.17 -13.90
CA GLN A 505 -26.30 8.13 -14.47
C GLN A 505 -26.15 6.91 -13.54
N PHE A 506 -26.11 7.15 -12.22
CA PHE A 506 -26.15 6.07 -11.22
C PHE A 506 -27.44 5.26 -11.34
N MET A 507 -28.60 5.92 -11.37
CA MET A 507 -29.90 5.24 -11.53
C MET A 507 -29.99 4.50 -12.87
N ASP A 508 -29.53 5.09 -13.98
CA ASP A 508 -29.49 4.41 -15.28
C ASP A 508 -28.63 3.14 -15.22
N THR A 509 -27.47 3.22 -14.55
CA THR A 509 -26.57 2.08 -14.34
C THR A 509 -27.23 0.99 -13.50
N VAL A 510 -27.95 1.38 -12.45
CA VAL A 510 -28.72 0.46 -11.59
C VAL A 510 -29.83 -0.22 -12.40
N PHE A 511 -30.64 0.52 -13.14
CA PHE A 511 -31.77 -0.03 -13.89
C PHE A 511 -31.30 -1.02 -14.96
N ARG A 512 -30.20 -0.71 -15.64
CA ARG A 512 -29.56 -1.63 -16.58
C ARG A 512 -29.01 -2.87 -15.88
N THR A 513 -28.32 -2.71 -14.76
CA THR A 513 -27.82 -3.82 -13.92
C THR A 513 -28.97 -4.74 -13.50
N TYR A 514 -30.06 -4.16 -13.03
CA TYR A 514 -31.27 -4.90 -12.62
C TYR A 514 -31.85 -5.70 -13.78
N GLU A 515 -32.02 -5.11 -14.95
CA GLU A 515 -32.55 -5.82 -16.11
C GLU A 515 -31.62 -6.95 -16.58
N THR A 516 -30.30 -6.77 -16.54
CA THR A 516 -29.33 -7.86 -16.82
C THR A 516 -29.46 -9.00 -15.81
N VAL A 517 -29.39 -8.72 -14.51
CA VAL A 517 -29.51 -9.72 -13.44
C VAL A 517 -30.84 -10.45 -13.55
N LYS A 518 -31.93 -9.72 -13.76
CA LYS A 518 -33.28 -10.26 -13.91
C LYS A 518 -33.38 -11.22 -15.09
N ASN A 519 -32.88 -10.82 -16.25
CA ASN A 519 -32.89 -11.68 -17.44
C ASN A 519 -32.05 -12.94 -17.22
N ASN A 520 -30.91 -12.83 -16.53
CA ASN A 520 -30.07 -13.98 -16.23
C ASN A 520 -30.75 -14.94 -15.24
N ILE A 521 -31.39 -14.44 -14.18
CA ILE A 521 -32.17 -15.30 -13.26
C ILE A 521 -33.27 -16.05 -14.02
N LEU A 522 -34.02 -15.37 -14.91
CA LEU A 522 -35.08 -16.00 -15.70
C LEU A 522 -34.56 -17.08 -16.67
N LYS A 523 -33.31 -16.96 -17.15
CA LYS A 523 -32.66 -17.99 -17.97
C LYS A 523 -32.19 -19.18 -17.11
N LEU A 524 -31.67 -18.90 -15.92
CA LEU A 524 -31.05 -19.89 -15.03
C LEU A 524 -32.09 -20.74 -14.29
N GLU A 525 -33.25 -20.17 -13.98
CA GLU A 525 -34.30 -20.76 -13.15
C GLU A 525 -35.66 -20.83 -13.86
N THR A 526 -36.08 -22.05 -14.20
CA THR A 526 -37.31 -22.28 -14.98
C THR A 526 -38.62 -21.86 -14.29
N TYR A 527 -38.62 -21.75 -12.96
CA TYR A 527 -39.79 -21.31 -12.18
C TYR A 527 -39.75 -19.82 -11.83
N ALA A 528 -38.66 -19.11 -12.17
CA ALA A 528 -38.57 -17.69 -11.92
C ALA A 528 -39.52 -16.93 -12.87
N THR A 529 -40.16 -15.89 -12.34
CA THR A 529 -41.00 -14.97 -13.09
C THR A 529 -40.57 -13.55 -12.73
N LYS A 530 -41.02 -12.56 -13.50
CA LYS A 530 -40.59 -11.17 -13.29
C LYS A 530 -40.99 -10.64 -11.91
N GLU A 531 -42.09 -11.13 -11.34
CA GLU A 531 -42.59 -10.73 -10.03
C GLU A 531 -41.71 -11.22 -8.87
N HIS A 532 -40.89 -12.25 -9.10
CA HIS A 532 -39.99 -12.79 -8.08
C HIS A 532 -38.71 -11.96 -7.90
N ILE A 533 -38.44 -11.00 -8.79
CA ILE A 533 -37.16 -10.26 -8.82
C ILE A 533 -37.46 -8.78 -8.63
N LYS A 534 -37.14 -8.25 -7.45
CA LYS A 534 -37.49 -6.89 -7.04
C LYS A 534 -36.28 -5.98 -7.08
N LEU A 535 -36.54 -4.72 -7.41
CA LEU A 535 -35.62 -3.61 -7.23
C LEU A 535 -36.22 -2.68 -6.19
N GLU A 536 -35.55 -2.54 -5.05
CA GLU A 536 -36.03 -1.75 -3.92
C GLU A 536 -35.09 -0.57 -3.66
N PRO A 537 -35.58 0.69 -3.70
CA PRO A 537 -34.78 1.84 -3.34
C PRO A 537 -34.68 1.96 -1.81
N HIS A 538 -33.47 2.14 -1.30
CA HIS A 538 -33.20 2.52 0.08
C HIS A 538 -32.74 3.97 0.13
N ARG A 539 -33.62 4.83 0.63
CA ARG A 539 -33.41 6.28 0.73
C ARG A 539 -33.22 6.68 2.18
N LYS A 540 -32.24 7.53 2.45
CA LYS A 540 -32.02 8.14 3.76
C LYS A 540 -31.67 9.61 3.59
N ALA A 541 -32.05 10.44 4.54
CA ALA A 541 -31.64 11.83 4.57
C ALA A 541 -31.06 12.22 5.92
N ALA A 542 -30.08 13.09 5.91
CA ALA A 542 -29.52 13.71 7.10
C ALA A 542 -29.73 15.22 7.06
N ILE A 543 -30.19 15.78 8.17
CA ILE A 543 -30.29 17.21 8.39
C ILE A 543 -29.19 17.61 9.37
N ILE A 544 -28.23 18.41 8.92
CA ILE A 544 -27.18 18.97 9.77
C ILE A 544 -27.60 20.36 10.22
N VAL A 545 -27.67 20.58 11.53
CA VAL A 545 -28.12 21.83 12.14
C VAL A 545 -27.16 22.30 13.23
N ASN A 546 -27.12 23.62 13.47
CA ASN A 546 -26.43 24.20 14.62
C ASN A 546 -27.42 24.70 15.69
N GLU A 547 -26.88 25.11 16.84
CA GLU A 547 -27.68 25.62 17.97
C GLU A 547 -28.60 26.77 17.56
N LYS A 548 -28.09 27.69 16.72
CA LYS A 548 -28.86 28.85 16.26
C LYS A 548 -30.07 28.45 15.44
N PHE A 549 -29.93 27.45 14.57
CA PHE A 549 -31.06 26.92 13.81
C PHE A 549 -32.13 26.38 14.76
N ILE A 550 -31.74 25.52 15.71
CA ILE A 550 -32.67 24.91 16.66
C ILE A 550 -33.40 25.98 17.47
N ARG A 551 -32.66 26.93 18.05
CA ARG A 551 -33.25 28.01 18.88
C ARG A 551 -34.18 28.92 18.09
N LYS A 552 -33.87 29.21 16.82
CA LYS A 552 -34.63 30.14 15.98
C LYS A 552 -35.87 29.50 15.34
N PHE A 553 -35.77 28.25 14.92
CA PHE A 553 -36.75 27.62 14.02
C PHE A 553 -37.46 26.39 14.60
N ILE A 554 -36.92 25.78 15.66
CA ILE A 554 -37.44 24.53 16.23
C ILE A 554 -37.99 24.74 17.64
N CYS A 555 -37.26 25.46 18.51
CA CYS A 555 -37.72 25.68 19.88
C CYS A 555 -39.09 26.37 19.94
N THR A 556 -39.93 25.92 20.86
CA THR A 556 -41.24 26.53 21.14
C THR A 556 -41.37 26.81 22.63
N ASN A 557 -42.42 27.53 23.05
CA ASN A 557 -42.67 27.80 24.48
C ASN A 557 -42.80 26.51 25.34
N ASN A 558 -43.10 25.37 24.72
CA ASN A 558 -43.29 24.08 25.38
C ASN A 558 -42.11 23.11 25.18
N CYS A 559 -41.11 23.46 24.36
CA CYS A 559 -40.02 22.57 23.98
C CYS A 559 -38.69 23.33 23.99
N SER A 560 -37.88 23.09 25.03
CA SER A 560 -36.61 23.79 25.21
C SER A 560 -35.51 23.25 24.29
N TYR A 561 -34.45 24.03 24.13
CA TYR A 561 -33.27 23.63 23.36
C TYR A 561 -32.63 22.35 23.90
N GLU A 562 -32.48 22.27 25.22
CA GLU A 562 -31.87 21.14 25.92
C GLU A 562 -32.68 19.87 25.69
N TYR A 563 -34.01 19.97 25.66
CA TYR A 563 -34.89 18.86 25.34
C TYR A 563 -34.70 18.40 23.89
N ILE A 564 -34.71 19.31 22.91
CA ILE A 564 -34.51 18.95 21.50
C ILE A 564 -33.16 18.24 21.32
N LEU A 565 -32.09 18.77 21.92
CA LEU A 565 -30.75 18.22 21.78
C LEU A 565 -30.63 16.79 22.33
N SER A 566 -31.30 16.49 23.46
CA SER A 566 -31.29 15.14 24.04
C SER A 566 -32.22 14.15 23.34
N HIS A 567 -33.13 14.62 22.48
CA HIS A 567 -34.18 13.81 21.84
C HIS A 567 -34.17 13.95 20.30
N LEU A 568 -33.05 14.32 19.67
CA LEU A 568 -32.93 14.46 18.21
C LEU A 568 -33.29 13.21 17.38
N LYS A 569 -33.40 12.05 18.04
CA LYS A 569 -33.76 10.77 17.43
C LYS A 569 -35.23 10.39 17.64
N ASP A 570 -35.96 11.14 18.45
CA ASP A 570 -37.34 10.85 18.79
C ASP A 570 -38.28 11.37 17.68
N GLN A 571 -39.34 10.62 17.40
CA GLN A 571 -40.21 10.87 16.25
C GLN A 571 -40.91 12.24 16.31
N ASP A 572 -41.29 12.67 17.51
CA ASP A 572 -41.91 13.97 17.76
C ASP A 572 -40.94 15.13 17.49
N VAL A 573 -39.65 14.97 17.81
CA VAL A 573 -38.62 15.94 17.45
C VAL A 573 -38.35 15.91 15.95
N ILE A 574 -38.24 14.74 15.32
CA ILE A 574 -38.06 14.60 13.87
C ILE A 574 -39.17 15.31 13.09
N ASP A 575 -40.42 15.17 13.56
CA ASP A 575 -41.58 15.83 12.98
C ASP A 575 -41.46 17.36 12.94
N MET A 576 -40.70 17.97 13.86
CA MET A 576 -40.46 19.41 13.88
C MET A 576 -39.49 19.87 12.78
N PHE A 577 -38.56 19.01 12.35
CA PHE A 577 -37.59 19.33 11.30
C PHE A 577 -38.10 18.99 9.89
N TYR A 578 -39.05 18.06 9.78
CA TYR A 578 -39.52 17.53 8.50
C TYR A 578 -40.04 18.61 7.50
N PRO A 579 -40.81 19.65 7.92
CA PRO A 579 -41.26 20.68 6.99
C PRO A 579 -40.10 21.47 6.35
N TYR A 580 -39.00 21.67 7.08
CA TYR A 580 -37.81 22.34 6.56
C TYR A 580 -37.08 21.47 5.54
N TYR A 581 -37.05 20.16 5.79
CA TYR A 581 -36.53 19.19 4.83
C TYR A 581 -37.36 19.16 3.53
N GLN A 582 -38.68 19.09 3.62
CA GLN A 582 -39.56 19.08 2.45
C GLN A 582 -39.34 20.30 1.56
N LYS A 583 -39.26 21.49 2.17
CA LYS A 583 -38.96 22.72 1.44
C LYS A 583 -37.59 22.67 0.74
N ALA A 584 -36.55 22.23 1.46
CA ALA A 584 -35.22 22.10 0.87
C ALA A 584 -35.18 21.07 -0.28
N LYS A 585 -35.98 20.00 -0.17
CA LYS A 585 -36.13 19.00 -1.23
C LYS A 585 -36.85 19.55 -2.46
N GLU A 586 -37.91 20.33 -2.27
CA GLU A 586 -38.61 21.01 -3.37
C GLU A 586 -37.65 21.94 -4.14
N GLU A 587 -36.85 22.74 -3.43
CA GLU A 587 -35.85 23.63 -4.04
C GLU A 587 -34.79 22.86 -4.86
N LEU A 588 -34.27 21.74 -4.32
CA LEU A 588 -33.33 20.86 -5.03
C LEU A 588 -33.95 20.24 -6.30
N ASN A 589 -35.20 19.82 -6.20
CA ASN A 589 -35.92 19.23 -7.32
C ASN A 589 -36.17 20.26 -8.44
N GLU A 590 -36.54 21.49 -8.09
CA GLU A 590 -36.72 22.58 -9.05
C GLU A 590 -35.42 22.89 -9.79
N GLU A 591 -34.30 22.91 -9.07
CA GLU A 591 -32.99 23.14 -9.68
C GLU A 591 -32.60 22.05 -10.67
N ALA A 592 -32.79 20.77 -10.31
CA ALA A 592 -32.51 19.63 -11.19
C ALA A 592 -33.36 19.60 -12.47
N LEU A 593 -34.52 20.29 -12.47
CA LEU A 593 -35.44 20.36 -13.60
C LEU A 593 -35.35 21.69 -14.38
N LYS A 594 -34.55 22.66 -13.91
CA LYS A 594 -34.54 24.05 -14.39
C LYS A 594 -34.32 24.19 -15.90
N GLU A 595 -33.53 23.31 -16.49
CA GLU A 595 -33.15 23.35 -17.91
C GLU A 595 -33.99 22.42 -18.80
N LYS A 596 -34.94 21.67 -18.23
CA LYS A 596 -35.77 20.71 -18.97
C LYS A 596 -37.06 21.36 -19.46
N THR A 597 -37.51 20.99 -20.66
CA THR A 597 -38.86 21.33 -21.11
C THR A 597 -39.91 20.65 -20.23
N LYS A 598 -41.15 21.16 -20.23
CA LYS A 598 -42.24 20.58 -19.41
C LYS A 598 -42.48 19.09 -19.69
N SER A 599 -42.37 18.65 -20.95
CA SER A 599 -42.49 17.24 -21.32
C SER A 599 -41.33 16.40 -20.80
N GLU A 600 -40.09 16.90 -20.92
CA GLU A 600 -38.90 16.21 -20.41
C GLU A 600 -38.90 16.12 -18.89
N ALA A 601 -39.32 17.19 -18.21
CA ALA A 601 -39.46 17.21 -16.75
C ALA A 601 -40.47 16.17 -16.27
N THR A 602 -41.61 16.02 -16.97
CA THR A 602 -42.63 15.01 -16.62
C THR A 602 -42.08 13.58 -16.74
N ILE A 603 -41.39 13.28 -17.84
CA ILE A 603 -40.76 11.96 -18.05
C ILE A 603 -39.66 11.73 -17.00
N CYS A 604 -38.86 12.75 -16.71
CA CYS A 604 -37.78 12.69 -15.72
C CYS A 604 -38.31 12.41 -14.32
N LEU A 605 -39.41 13.06 -13.91
CA LEU A 605 -40.06 12.83 -12.62
C LEU A 605 -40.58 11.40 -12.49
N GLU A 606 -41.18 10.86 -13.55
CA GLU A 606 -41.71 9.50 -13.54
C GLU A 606 -40.60 8.44 -13.52
N TYR A 607 -39.58 8.62 -14.37
CA TYR A 607 -38.48 7.67 -14.51
C TYR A 607 -37.53 7.67 -13.31
N TYR A 608 -37.23 8.85 -12.76
CA TYR A 608 -36.35 9.02 -11.60
C TYR A 608 -37.11 9.36 -10.32
N LYS A 609 -38.33 8.84 -10.15
CA LYS A 609 -39.21 9.14 -9.00
C LYS A 609 -38.52 8.97 -7.65
N ASP A 610 -37.64 7.97 -7.52
CA ASP A 610 -36.96 7.67 -6.25
C ASP A 610 -36.01 8.80 -5.83
N TYR A 611 -35.48 9.56 -6.80
CA TYR A 611 -34.68 10.75 -6.55
C TYR A 611 -35.57 11.94 -6.16
N PHE A 612 -36.69 12.17 -6.83
CA PHE A 612 -37.49 13.39 -6.64
C PHE A 612 -38.41 13.35 -5.41
N GLU A 613 -38.90 12.18 -5.03
CA GLU A 613 -39.77 12.05 -3.86
C GLU A 613 -39.03 12.33 -2.54
N PRO A 614 -39.68 12.98 -1.56
CA PRO A 614 -39.09 13.16 -0.23
C PRO A 614 -38.95 11.80 0.49
N VAL A 615 -37.94 11.69 1.35
CA VAL A 615 -37.79 10.50 2.19
C VAL A 615 -38.87 10.44 3.27
N ASP A 616 -39.18 9.21 3.69
CA ASP A 616 -40.04 8.96 4.83
C ASP A 616 -39.41 9.49 6.13
N LYS A 617 -40.24 9.90 7.09
CA LYS A 617 -39.78 10.51 8.34
C LYS A 617 -38.88 9.57 9.15
N GLU A 618 -39.17 8.28 9.12
CA GLU A 618 -38.40 7.23 9.81
C GLU A 618 -37.00 7.04 9.20
N SER A 619 -36.78 7.55 7.97
CA SER A 619 -35.50 7.50 7.26
C SER A 619 -34.71 8.81 7.35
N LEU A 620 -35.22 9.78 8.11
CA LEU A 620 -34.59 11.08 8.37
C LEU A 620 -33.76 11.02 9.65
N VAL A 621 -32.54 11.54 9.60
CA VAL A 621 -31.62 11.63 10.75
C VAL A 621 -31.25 13.09 10.99
N ILE A 622 -31.33 13.55 12.24
CA ILE A 622 -30.89 14.90 12.60
C ILE A 622 -29.52 14.83 13.25
N LEU A 623 -28.58 15.61 12.73
CA LEU A 623 -27.21 15.72 13.17
C LEU A 623 -26.95 17.14 13.68
N PHE A 624 -26.36 17.24 14.87
CA PHE A 624 -26.04 18.51 15.50
C PHE A 624 -24.56 18.87 15.34
N SER A 625 -24.27 20.12 15.00
CA SER A 625 -22.91 20.66 14.84
C SER A 625 -22.67 21.88 15.74
N GLU A 626 -21.64 21.81 16.58
CA GLU A 626 -21.31 22.86 17.56
C GLU A 626 -20.42 23.99 17.02
N ASN A 627 -19.64 23.76 15.96
CA ASN A 627 -18.60 24.70 15.51
C ASN A 627 -19.00 25.47 14.24
N ASN A 628 -19.38 26.75 14.39
CA ASN A 628 -19.58 27.67 13.26
C ASN A 628 -18.26 28.06 12.57
N ASP A 629 -17.18 28.31 13.31
CA ASP A 629 -16.02 29.04 12.76
C ASP A 629 -15.13 28.22 11.81
N LYS A 630 -15.03 26.89 11.98
CA LYS A 630 -14.22 26.03 11.10
C LYS A 630 -14.89 25.75 9.75
N TYR A 631 -16.22 25.52 9.74
CA TYR A 631 -16.97 25.18 8.53
C TYR A 631 -17.10 26.39 7.56
N ILE A 632 -17.17 27.60 8.11
CA ILE A 632 -17.35 28.86 7.37
C ILE A 632 -16.03 29.34 6.74
N GLN A 633 -14.89 29.08 7.38
CA GLN A 633 -13.57 29.42 6.82
C GLN A 633 -13.22 28.55 5.60
N ALA A 634 -13.60 27.28 5.59
CA ALA A 634 -13.41 26.38 4.45
C ALA A 634 -14.19 26.85 3.20
N THR A 635 -15.41 27.36 3.39
CA THR A 635 -16.31 27.75 2.29
C THR A 635 -16.02 29.15 1.69
N LYS A 636 -15.38 30.06 2.42
CA LYS A 636 -15.03 31.41 1.91
C LYS A 636 -13.85 31.42 0.94
N ASN A 637 -12.97 30.41 0.98
CA ASN A 637 -11.81 30.31 0.08
C ASN A 637 -12.16 29.82 -1.34
N ILE A 638 -13.43 29.43 -1.62
CA ILE A 638 -13.87 28.76 -2.86
C ILE A 638 -14.55 29.75 -3.86
N LYS A 639 -14.44 31.07 -3.64
CA LYS A 639 -15.20 32.07 -4.42
C LYS A 639 -14.57 32.55 -5.74
N GLY A 640 -13.45 31.98 -6.18
CA GLY A 640 -12.95 32.13 -7.56
C GLY A 640 -13.17 30.84 -8.36
N VAL A 641 -13.44 30.94 -9.67
CA VAL A 641 -13.52 29.84 -10.66
C VAL A 641 -14.92 29.22 -10.91
N LYS A 642 -15.18 28.94 -12.20
CA LYS A 642 -16.44 28.58 -12.84
C LYS A 642 -16.79 27.09 -12.77
N GLU A 643 -18.10 26.87 -12.61
CA GLU A 643 -18.99 25.73 -12.84
C GLU A 643 -18.40 24.37 -13.30
N ASP A 644 -18.48 23.37 -12.43
CA ASP A 644 -18.92 21.99 -12.74
C ASP A 644 -19.38 21.27 -11.44
N LYS A 645 -20.46 20.47 -11.53
CA LYS A 645 -21.29 19.99 -10.41
C LYS A 645 -21.10 18.50 -10.11
N THR A 646 -20.93 18.13 -8.82
CA THR A 646 -21.66 17.10 -8.01
C THR A 646 -20.86 16.66 -6.76
N ASN A 647 -21.55 16.38 -5.64
CA ASN A 647 -20.94 16.10 -4.33
C ASN A 647 -21.83 15.14 -3.48
N PHE A 648 -21.33 14.02 -2.92
CA PHE A 648 -21.77 13.46 -1.61
C PHE A 648 -21.00 12.21 -1.08
N ASP A 649 -20.60 12.24 0.20
CA ASP A 649 -20.04 11.08 0.96
C ASP A 649 -20.62 10.96 2.40
N PHE A 650 -21.60 11.77 2.77
CA PHE A 650 -21.97 12.01 4.18
C PHE A 650 -23.07 11.09 4.75
N LEU A 651 -23.71 10.25 3.92
CA LEU A 651 -24.80 9.35 4.35
C LEU A 651 -24.47 7.87 4.24
N ASN A 652 -23.47 7.53 3.44
CA ASN A 652 -22.85 6.20 3.45
C ASN A 652 -21.66 6.15 4.42
N ASN A 653 -21.13 7.30 4.84
CA ASN A 653 -20.13 7.46 5.89
C ASN A 653 -20.60 8.49 6.93
N GLU A 654 -21.22 8.05 8.03
CA GLU A 654 -21.52 8.95 9.15
C GLU A 654 -20.18 9.37 9.82
N ASN A 655 -19.91 10.68 9.77
CA ASN A 655 -18.79 11.48 10.32
C ASN A 655 -17.49 11.60 9.50
N ILE A 656 -17.44 12.60 8.62
CA ILE A 656 -16.21 13.32 8.24
C ILE A 656 -16.08 14.51 9.20
N ASN A 657 -15.15 14.44 10.14
CA ASN A 657 -14.54 15.65 10.67
C ASN A 657 -13.37 15.99 9.73
N GLU A 658 -13.47 17.10 9.03
CA GLU A 658 -12.33 17.75 8.37
C GLU A 658 -11.33 18.17 9.45
N ASP A 659 -10.32 17.33 9.66
CA ASP A 659 -8.97 17.70 10.06
C ASP A 659 -8.07 16.62 9.43
N ASP A 660 -8.05 16.53 8.09
CA ASP A 660 -6.87 16.00 7.40
C ASP A 660 -5.80 17.08 7.52
N ASP A 661 -4.95 16.93 8.52
CA ASP A 661 -3.86 17.85 8.87
C ASP A 661 -3.13 18.35 7.62
N ASN A 662 -3.27 19.65 7.36
CA ASN A 662 -2.37 20.52 6.60
C ASN A 662 -1.21 19.77 5.93
N PHE A 663 -1.42 19.44 4.66
CA PHE A 663 -0.33 19.15 3.76
C PHE A 663 0.33 20.48 3.40
N ASP A 664 1.23 20.96 4.26
CA ASP A 664 2.21 21.98 3.85
C ASP A 664 3.15 21.32 2.84
N ALA A 665 2.69 21.27 1.58
CA ALA A 665 3.55 21.29 0.42
C ALA A 665 3.85 22.77 0.12
N VAL A 666 5.03 23.18 0.55
CA VAL A 666 5.76 24.37 0.11
C VAL A 666 7.19 23.82 -0.03
N ASP A 667 7.82 23.68 -1.19
CA ASP A 667 7.69 24.31 -2.49
C ASP A 667 7.97 23.26 -3.59
N GLU A 668 7.15 23.24 -4.64
CA GLU A 668 7.55 23.43 -6.05
C GLU A 668 6.31 23.16 -6.94
N GLU A 669 6.01 24.16 -7.77
CA GLU A 669 4.76 24.41 -8.50
C GLU A 669 4.26 23.23 -9.34
N GLY A 670 2.94 22.96 -9.25
CA GLY A 670 2.24 22.01 -10.11
C GLY A 670 0.78 21.82 -9.71
N GLU A 671 -0.07 22.71 -10.21
CA GLU A 671 -1.54 22.69 -10.25
C GLU A 671 -2.20 21.29 -10.12
N TRP A 672 -2.66 20.90 -8.92
CA TRP A 672 -3.59 19.75 -8.77
C TRP A 672 -4.65 19.90 -7.67
N ASP A 673 -4.60 20.96 -6.85
CA ASP A 673 -5.55 21.18 -5.75
C ASP A 673 -6.46 22.38 -6.04
N GLU A 674 -7.41 22.27 -6.97
CA GLU A 674 -8.55 23.20 -7.05
C GLU A 674 -9.66 22.73 -8.01
N LEU A 675 -10.25 21.55 -7.77
CA LEU A 675 -11.51 21.19 -8.43
C LEU A 675 -12.44 20.45 -7.46
N ASN A 676 -13.67 20.99 -7.39
CA ASN A 676 -14.92 20.34 -6.99
C ASN A 676 -15.25 20.25 -5.50
N GLU A 677 -15.63 21.38 -4.90
CA GLU A 677 -16.77 21.37 -3.96
C GLU A 677 -17.60 22.66 -4.08
N LYS A 678 -18.74 22.60 -4.79
CA LYS A 678 -19.83 23.57 -4.64
C LYS A 678 -21.20 22.90 -4.59
N GLU A 679 -22.02 23.54 -3.77
CA GLU A 679 -23.47 23.44 -3.54
C GLU A 679 -23.99 22.33 -2.62
N ASN A 680 -24.51 22.77 -1.46
CA ASN A 680 -25.83 22.43 -0.92
C ASN A 680 -26.31 23.64 -0.09
N ASN A 681 -27.59 24.00 -0.25
CA ASN A 681 -28.25 25.24 0.20
C ASN A 681 -27.92 25.65 1.65
N ILE A 682 -27.19 26.76 1.80
CA ILE A 682 -27.20 27.55 3.03
C ILE A 682 -28.35 28.55 2.90
N LEU A 683 -29.39 28.42 3.71
CA LEU A 683 -30.32 29.51 3.95
C LEU A 683 -29.59 30.62 4.74
N ILE A 684 -28.85 31.47 4.04
CA ILE A 684 -28.30 32.71 4.61
C ILE A 684 -29.46 33.71 4.69
N THR A 685 -30.09 33.82 5.85
CA THR A 685 -30.98 34.96 6.12
C THR A 685 -30.13 36.23 6.25
N GLU A 686 -30.56 37.35 5.67
CA GLU A 686 -29.89 38.66 5.52
C GLU A 686 -29.44 39.39 6.82
N ASP A 687 -29.27 38.70 7.95
CA ASP A 687 -28.73 39.29 9.18
C ASP A 687 -27.23 38.96 9.33
N GLU A 688 -26.39 39.93 8.97
CA GLU A 688 -24.92 39.85 8.85
C GLU A 688 -24.13 39.59 10.15
N THR A 689 -24.72 39.02 11.21
CA THR A 689 -23.96 38.82 12.47
C THR A 689 -23.96 37.42 13.05
N GLN A 690 -24.77 36.47 12.58
CA GLN A 690 -24.76 35.11 13.13
C GLN A 690 -25.24 34.04 12.12
N GLU A 691 -24.31 33.36 11.44
CA GLU A 691 -24.62 32.33 10.42
C GLU A 691 -25.38 31.13 11.04
N VAL A 692 -26.57 30.83 10.51
CA VAL A 692 -27.42 29.69 10.84
C VAL A 692 -27.03 28.52 9.94
N LEU A 693 -26.82 27.32 10.49
CA LEU A 693 -26.49 26.13 9.72
C LEU A 693 -27.73 25.24 9.57
N PHE A 694 -28.11 24.98 8.32
CA PHE A 694 -29.08 23.96 7.93
C PHE A 694 -28.61 23.35 6.62
N LYS A 695 -28.21 22.07 6.63
CA LYS A 695 -27.76 21.36 5.44
C LYS A 695 -28.52 20.05 5.31
N VAL A 696 -29.15 19.84 4.16
CA VAL A 696 -29.78 18.57 3.82
C VAL A 696 -28.86 17.77 2.93
N ASN A 697 -28.83 16.50 3.24
CA ASN A 697 -27.99 15.49 2.67
C ASN A 697 -28.89 14.29 2.37
N GLU A 698 -28.80 13.69 1.19
CA GLU A 698 -29.58 12.50 0.83
C GLU A 698 -28.67 11.38 0.32
N GLY A 699 -29.05 10.14 0.64
CA GLY A 699 -28.36 8.93 0.24
C GLY A 699 -29.36 7.99 -0.41
N LEU A 700 -29.03 7.54 -1.61
CA LEU A 700 -29.80 6.59 -2.39
C LEU A 700 -28.96 5.34 -2.64
N LYS A 701 -29.53 4.19 -2.29
CA LYS A 701 -29.02 2.88 -2.66
C LYS A 701 -30.14 2.06 -3.28
N TYR A 702 -29.78 1.03 -4.02
CA TYR A 702 -30.73 0.08 -4.57
C TYR A 702 -30.40 -1.32 -4.13
N LYS A 703 -31.44 -2.09 -3.81
CA LYS A 703 -31.31 -3.50 -3.50
C LYS A 703 -32.02 -4.34 -4.55
N ILE A 704 -31.31 -5.31 -5.11
CA ILE A 704 -31.90 -6.34 -5.96
C ILE A 704 -32.11 -7.57 -5.10
N GLU A 705 -33.36 -7.99 -4.95
CA GLU A 705 -33.74 -9.17 -4.17
C GLU A 705 -34.54 -10.15 -5.01
N SER A 706 -34.36 -11.44 -4.73
CA SER A 706 -35.15 -12.51 -5.33
C SER A 706 -35.08 -13.75 -4.46
N THR A 707 -36.16 -14.54 -4.45
CA THR A 707 -36.16 -15.88 -3.83
C THR A 707 -35.21 -16.85 -4.54
N PHE A 708 -34.75 -16.51 -5.74
CA PHE A 708 -33.80 -17.28 -6.54
C PHE A 708 -32.36 -16.72 -6.47
N LEU A 709 -32.13 -15.66 -5.69
CA LEU A 709 -30.80 -15.17 -5.36
C LEU A 709 -30.42 -15.65 -3.97
N HIS A 710 -29.24 -16.25 -3.82
CA HIS A 710 -28.75 -16.64 -2.50
C HIS A 710 -28.31 -15.44 -1.64
N HIS A 711 -27.90 -14.35 -2.29
CA HIS A 711 -27.53 -13.10 -1.65
C HIS A 711 -28.12 -11.93 -2.44
N GLY A 712 -28.73 -10.98 -1.75
CA GLY A 712 -29.20 -9.73 -2.37
C GLY A 712 -28.03 -8.86 -2.82
N LEU A 713 -28.23 -8.09 -3.88
CA LEU A 713 -27.23 -7.14 -4.38
C LEU A 713 -27.56 -5.75 -3.83
N GLU A 714 -26.64 -5.13 -3.08
CA GLU A 714 -26.76 -3.72 -2.67
C GLU A 714 -25.88 -2.86 -3.58
N ILE A 715 -26.50 -2.01 -4.39
CA ILE A 715 -25.80 -1.10 -5.31
C ILE A 715 -25.81 0.31 -4.71
N PHE A 716 -24.64 0.91 -4.55
CA PHE A 716 -24.50 2.26 -4.01
C PHE A 716 -23.46 3.07 -4.77
N GLN A 717 -23.71 4.38 -4.87
CA GLN A 717 -22.79 5.31 -5.53
C GLN A 717 -21.59 5.64 -4.64
N ILE A 718 -20.41 5.80 -5.24
CA ILE A 718 -19.19 6.28 -4.59
C ILE A 718 -18.80 7.67 -5.12
N LYS A 719 -18.13 8.46 -4.28
CA LYS A 719 -17.76 9.86 -4.61
C LYS A 719 -16.67 9.96 -5.66
N TYR A 720 -15.65 9.11 -5.58
CA TYR A 720 -14.47 9.22 -6.42
C TYR A 720 -14.49 8.18 -7.53
N LYS A 721 -13.78 8.50 -8.61
CA LYS A 721 -13.70 7.66 -9.80
C LYS A 721 -13.03 6.32 -9.53
N ASP A 722 -12.04 6.27 -8.65
CA ASP A 722 -11.35 5.02 -8.32
C ASP A 722 -12.03 4.30 -7.14
N PHE A 723 -12.31 3.01 -7.31
CA PHE A 723 -12.98 2.21 -6.30
C PHE A 723 -12.19 2.09 -4.98
N PHE A 724 -10.85 2.20 -5.02
CA PHE A 724 -10.04 2.16 -3.79
C PHE A 724 -10.25 3.35 -2.87
N SER A 725 -10.80 4.46 -3.36
CA SER A 725 -11.18 5.58 -2.49
C SER A 725 -12.15 5.17 -1.39
N THR A 726 -12.99 4.18 -1.69
CA THR A 726 -14.01 3.63 -0.80
C THR A 726 -13.51 2.35 -0.15
N VAL A 727 -12.96 1.41 -0.93
CA VAL A 727 -12.51 0.10 -0.43
C VAL A 727 -11.42 0.23 0.63
N SER A 728 -10.51 1.19 0.49
CA SER A 728 -9.46 1.43 1.48
C SER A 728 -9.99 1.81 2.86
N ARG A 729 -11.23 2.32 2.95
CA ARG A 729 -11.89 2.74 4.19
C ARG A 729 -12.66 1.61 4.86
N PHE A 730 -12.82 0.47 4.19
CA PHE A 730 -13.52 -0.65 4.77
C PHE A 730 -12.86 -1.12 6.08
N HIS A 731 -13.73 -1.40 7.04
CA HIS A 731 -13.43 -1.73 8.42
C HIS A 731 -12.31 -2.77 8.58
N LEU A 732 -12.32 -3.88 7.84
CA LEU A 732 -11.32 -4.95 8.02
C LEU A 732 -10.50 -5.20 6.74
N PRO A 733 -9.18 -5.44 6.86
CA PRO A 733 -8.30 -5.81 5.76
C PRO A 733 -8.83 -6.92 4.84
N CYS A 734 -9.43 -7.99 5.37
CA CYS A 734 -9.91 -9.12 4.55
C CYS A 734 -10.97 -8.77 3.49
N VAL A 735 -11.57 -7.57 3.58
CA VAL A 735 -12.52 -7.04 2.58
C VAL A 735 -11.97 -5.89 1.73
N ARG A 736 -10.69 -5.53 1.87
CA ARG A 736 -10.05 -4.41 1.13
C ARG A 736 -9.57 -4.82 -0.26
N GLY A 737 -10.51 -5.27 -1.07
CA GLY A 737 -10.32 -5.52 -2.51
C GLY A 737 -11.64 -5.31 -3.26
N TYR A 738 -11.58 -5.34 -4.58
CA TYR A 738 -12.79 -5.32 -5.40
C TYR A 738 -12.59 -6.07 -6.73
N TYR A 739 -13.69 -6.46 -7.34
CA TYR A 739 -13.78 -7.08 -8.66
C TYR A 739 -14.56 -6.17 -9.61
N ASN A 740 -13.99 -5.78 -10.74
CA ASN A 740 -14.63 -4.88 -11.72
C ASN A 740 -15.09 -5.60 -13.01
N GLY A 741 -15.38 -6.90 -12.95
CA GLY A 741 -15.77 -7.69 -14.13
C GLY A 741 -14.60 -8.23 -14.94
N ASP A 742 -13.54 -7.45 -15.07
CA ASP A 742 -12.31 -7.87 -15.73
C ASP A 742 -11.41 -8.60 -14.74
N ASN A 743 -10.95 -7.89 -13.70
CA ASN A 743 -9.94 -8.36 -12.77
C ASN A 743 -10.33 -8.08 -11.31
N VAL A 744 -9.59 -8.70 -10.38
CA VAL A 744 -9.71 -8.47 -8.94
C VAL A 744 -8.46 -7.76 -8.46
N TYR A 745 -8.64 -6.63 -7.79
CA TYR A 745 -7.56 -5.81 -7.26
C TYR A 745 -7.55 -5.84 -5.73
N LEU A 746 -6.35 -5.95 -5.16
CA LEU A 746 -6.14 -6.20 -3.73
C LEU A 746 -5.15 -5.21 -3.13
N LEU A 747 -5.48 -4.70 -1.95
CA LEU A 747 -4.52 -3.97 -1.13
C LEU A 747 -3.57 -4.94 -0.37
N PRO A 748 -2.35 -4.50 -0.03
CA PRO A 748 -1.39 -5.30 0.74
C PRO A 748 -1.97 -5.86 2.04
N SER A 749 -2.75 -5.07 2.77
CA SER A 749 -3.42 -5.53 3.99
C SER A 749 -4.45 -6.64 3.74
N CYS A 750 -5.14 -6.61 2.60
CA CYS A 750 -6.06 -7.68 2.19
C CYS A 750 -5.32 -8.99 1.94
N ILE A 751 -4.21 -8.92 1.20
CA ILE A 751 -3.35 -10.07 0.97
C ILE A 751 -2.82 -10.62 2.30
N SER A 752 -2.34 -9.75 3.21
CA SER A 752 -1.91 -10.18 4.55
C SER A 752 -2.99 -10.96 5.29
N ALA A 753 -4.23 -10.48 5.29
CA ALA A 753 -5.33 -11.15 5.98
C ALA A 753 -5.66 -12.52 5.37
N HIS A 754 -5.62 -12.67 4.06
CA HIS A 754 -5.86 -13.95 3.38
C HIS A 754 -4.67 -14.92 3.45
N MET A 755 -3.45 -14.41 3.59
CA MET A 755 -2.25 -15.24 3.80
C MET A 755 -2.15 -15.76 5.24
N THR A 756 -2.77 -15.10 6.22
CA THR A 756 -2.51 -15.36 7.65
C THR A 756 -3.75 -15.55 8.50
N PHE A 757 -4.95 -15.30 7.97
CA PHE A 757 -6.20 -15.22 8.73
C PHE A 757 -6.20 -14.16 9.85
N ILE A 758 -5.36 -13.12 9.72
CA ILE A 758 -5.22 -12.05 10.71
C ILE A 758 -5.41 -10.68 10.05
N ASN A 759 -6.39 -9.92 10.55
CA ASN A 759 -6.51 -8.50 10.27
C ASN A 759 -5.53 -7.72 11.17
N MET A 760 -4.50 -7.13 10.56
CA MET A 760 -3.44 -6.38 11.27
C MET A 760 -3.94 -5.07 11.89
N ASP A 761 -4.99 -4.50 11.29
CA ASP A 761 -5.66 -3.30 11.76
C ASP A 761 -7.17 -3.43 11.55
N TYR A 762 -7.88 -2.44 12.07
CA TYR A 762 -9.25 -2.17 11.64
C TYR A 762 -9.42 -0.66 11.48
N LYS A 763 -10.28 -0.28 10.54
CA LYS A 763 -10.72 1.08 10.27
C LYS A 763 -12.15 1.26 10.76
N TYR A 764 -12.69 2.45 10.53
CA TYR A 764 -14.01 2.84 10.97
C TYR A 764 -15.11 1.83 10.57
N PHE A 765 -16.02 1.58 11.49
CA PHE A 765 -17.24 0.81 11.26
C PHE A 765 -18.37 1.80 10.95
N ALA A 766 -18.46 2.25 9.69
CA ALA A 766 -19.61 3.04 9.24
C ALA A 766 -20.82 2.10 9.14
N GLY A 767 -21.73 2.14 10.10
CA GLY A 767 -22.94 1.33 10.04
C GLY A 767 -23.70 1.23 11.35
N SER A 768 -24.87 0.60 11.29
CA SER A 768 -25.72 0.32 12.46
C SER A 768 -25.16 -0.77 13.38
N LYS A 769 -24.10 -1.48 12.96
CA LYS A 769 -23.54 -2.63 13.68
C LYS A 769 -22.29 -2.22 14.45
N ASP A 770 -22.26 -2.64 15.71
CA ASP A 770 -21.16 -2.42 16.64
C ASP A 770 -19.82 -3.04 16.14
N PRO A 771 -18.67 -2.39 16.39
CA PRO A 771 -17.33 -2.92 16.08
C PRO A 771 -17.08 -4.36 16.54
N ILE A 772 -17.50 -4.70 17.76
CA ILE A 772 -17.33 -6.01 18.39
C ILE A 772 -18.17 -7.07 17.67
N GLU A 773 -19.41 -6.74 17.29
CA GLU A 773 -20.27 -7.62 16.47
C GLU A 773 -19.56 -8.00 15.17
N ILE A 774 -18.92 -7.03 14.52
CA ILE A 774 -18.23 -7.25 13.25
C ILE A 774 -16.96 -8.07 13.44
N ILE A 775 -16.17 -7.79 14.48
CA ILE A 775 -14.99 -8.60 14.84
C ILE A 775 -15.38 -10.06 15.10
N ASN A 776 -16.41 -10.30 15.92
CA ASN A 776 -16.92 -11.64 16.20
C ASN A 776 -17.43 -12.35 14.93
N LYS A 777 -18.15 -11.64 14.05
CA LYS A 777 -18.61 -12.16 12.76
C LYS A 777 -17.45 -12.63 11.89
N TYR A 778 -16.38 -11.84 11.77
CA TYR A 778 -15.22 -12.26 10.96
C TYR A 778 -14.38 -13.33 11.64
N ARG A 779 -14.35 -13.37 12.98
CA ARG A 779 -13.73 -14.47 13.72
C ARG A 779 -14.45 -15.79 13.51
N MET A 780 -15.78 -15.78 13.49
CA MET A 780 -16.62 -16.91 13.09
C MET A 780 -16.35 -17.35 11.64
N ARG A 781 -15.99 -16.42 10.76
CA ARG A 781 -15.54 -16.69 9.38
C ARG A 781 -14.07 -17.12 9.29
N GLY A 782 -13.36 -17.28 10.41
CA GLY A 782 -11.97 -17.71 10.45
C GLY A 782 -10.93 -16.58 10.47
N PHE A 783 -11.30 -15.31 10.41
CA PHE A 783 -10.36 -14.17 10.45
C PHE A 783 -10.29 -13.51 11.83
N GLY A 784 -9.09 -13.44 12.41
CA GLY A 784 -8.83 -12.71 13.65
C GLY A 784 -8.60 -11.22 13.42
N THR A 785 -8.53 -10.46 14.51
CA THR A 785 -8.17 -9.03 14.50
C THR A 785 -7.25 -8.75 15.68
N ILE A 786 -6.14 -8.07 15.47
CA ILE A 786 -5.23 -7.71 16.56
C ILE A 786 -5.86 -6.62 17.43
N LEU A 787 -5.99 -6.89 18.73
CA LEU A 787 -6.59 -6.02 19.73
C LEU A 787 -5.60 -5.68 20.86
N ASN A 788 -5.79 -4.52 21.49
CA ASN A 788 -5.10 -4.19 22.75
C ASN A 788 -5.85 -4.77 23.96
N ASP A 789 -5.32 -4.58 25.17
CA ASP A 789 -5.90 -5.15 26.40
C ASP A 789 -7.30 -4.63 26.72
N GLU A 790 -7.57 -3.35 26.53
CA GLU A 790 -8.89 -2.73 26.76
C GLU A 790 -9.93 -3.29 25.78
N GLU A 791 -9.59 -3.36 24.50
CA GLU A 791 -10.43 -3.93 23.45
C GLU A 791 -10.72 -5.42 23.69
N LYS A 792 -9.74 -6.19 24.16
CA LYS A 792 -9.95 -7.60 24.53
C LYS A 792 -10.95 -7.74 25.68
N ILE A 793 -10.85 -6.89 26.71
CA ILE A 793 -11.79 -6.87 27.84
C ILE A 793 -13.21 -6.59 27.34
N HIS A 794 -13.39 -5.56 26.51
CA HIS A 794 -14.70 -5.22 25.94
C HIS A 794 -15.26 -6.35 25.06
N LEU A 795 -14.42 -6.98 24.23
CA LEU A 795 -14.81 -8.13 23.41
C LEU A 795 -15.32 -9.29 24.27
N ILE A 796 -14.61 -9.62 25.35
CA ILE A 796 -14.99 -10.70 26.27
C ILE A 796 -16.31 -10.37 26.98
N ASP A 797 -16.43 -9.15 27.51
CA ASP A 797 -17.62 -8.72 28.24
C ASP A 797 -18.86 -8.74 27.34
N TYR A 798 -18.78 -8.11 26.16
CA TYR A 798 -19.84 -8.13 25.16
C TYR A 798 -20.24 -9.57 24.78
N SER A 799 -19.25 -10.42 24.47
CA SER A 799 -19.51 -11.79 24.00
C SER A 799 -20.09 -12.70 25.08
N SER A 800 -19.92 -12.35 26.36
CA SER A 800 -20.51 -13.08 27.49
C SER A 800 -21.97 -12.71 27.77
N GLN A 801 -22.39 -11.52 27.35
CA GLN A 801 -23.71 -10.95 27.61
C GLN A 801 -24.67 -11.20 26.44
N ILE A 802 -24.21 -11.05 25.19
CA ILE A 802 -25.05 -11.22 23.99
C ILE A 802 -25.29 -12.70 23.71
N VAL A 803 -26.57 -13.12 23.71
CA VAL A 803 -27.02 -14.53 23.60
C VAL A 803 -26.34 -15.27 22.45
N LYS A 804 -26.36 -14.68 21.25
CA LYS A 804 -25.73 -15.24 20.04
C LYS A 804 -24.26 -15.62 20.25
N TRP A 805 -23.47 -14.74 20.85
CA TRP A 805 -22.04 -14.97 21.08
C TRP A 805 -21.78 -15.84 22.30
N LYS A 806 -22.61 -15.70 23.33
CA LYS A 806 -22.57 -16.50 24.54
C LYS A 806 -22.77 -17.98 24.23
N ASN A 807 -23.68 -18.32 23.31
CA ASN A 807 -23.91 -19.70 22.87
C ASN A 807 -22.68 -20.31 22.18
N LEU A 808 -21.89 -19.49 21.47
CA LEU A 808 -20.72 -19.92 20.72
C LEU A 808 -19.44 -19.96 21.56
N TYR A 809 -19.20 -18.99 22.42
CA TYR A 809 -17.98 -18.98 23.25
C TYR A 809 -18.17 -19.68 24.59
N ASN A 810 -19.38 -19.61 25.16
CA ASN A 810 -19.71 -20.15 26.49
C ASN A 810 -18.71 -19.72 27.58
N VAL A 811 -18.36 -18.43 27.60
CA VAL A 811 -17.36 -17.88 28.54
C VAL A 811 -17.99 -17.63 29.91
N ASP A 812 -17.33 -18.14 30.95
CA ASP A 812 -17.52 -17.70 32.32
C ASP A 812 -16.43 -16.67 32.68
N ILE A 813 -16.81 -15.39 32.79
CA ILE A 813 -15.88 -14.29 33.08
C ILE A 813 -15.18 -14.47 34.44
N LYS A 814 -15.79 -15.23 35.37
CA LYS A 814 -15.19 -15.50 36.69
C LYS A 814 -14.10 -16.57 36.65
N ASN A 815 -13.98 -17.28 35.53
CA ASN A 815 -13.02 -18.36 35.33
C ASN A 815 -11.96 -17.94 34.31
N GLU A 816 -10.73 -17.71 34.78
CA GLU A 816 -9.59 -17.29 33.96
C GLU A 816 -9.32 -18.27 32.79
N ASP A 817 -9.43 -19.57 33.02
CA ASP A 817 -9.24 -20.57 31.95
C ASP A 817 -10.35 -20.52 30.90
N SER A 818 -11.56 -20.17 31.31
CA SER A 818 -12.67 -19.96 30.37
C SER A 818 -12.43 -18.74 29.48
N VAL A 819 -11.88 -17.66 30.05
CA VAL A 819 -11.54 -16.45 29.30
C VAL A 819 -10.37 -16.72 28.34
N LYS A 820 -9.33 -17.43 28.80
CA LYS A 820 -8.18 -17.79 27.95
C LYS A 820 -8.59 -18.63 26.73
N LYS A 821 -9.57 -19.52 26.86
CA LYS A 821 -10.10 -20.32 25.75
C LYS A 821 -10.78 -19.51 24.65
N MET A 822 -11.22 -18.28 24.96
CA MET A 822 -11.76 -17.35 23.96
C MET A 822 -10.65 -16.66 23.16
N LEU A 823 -9.41 -16.62 23.64
CA LEU A 823 -8.29 -15.93 23.01
C LEU A 823 -7.35 -16.92 22.30
N GLY A 824 -6.42 -16.39 21.51
CA GLY A 824 -5.57 -17.15 20.61
C GLY A 824 -6.30 -17.64 19.37
N HIS A 825 -5.69 -18.63 18.70
CA HIS A 825 -6.31 -19.32 17.57
C HIS A 825 -7.41 -20.26 18.05
N LEU A 826 -8.51 -20.34 17.29
CA LEU A 826 -9.60 -21.28 17.55
C LEU A 826 -9.60 -22.35 16.46
N GLY A 827 -9.60 -23.62 16.84
CA GLY A 827 -9.60 -24.78 15.94
C GLY A 827 -11.01 -25.34 15.62
N TYR A 828 -11.08 -26.42 14.84
CA TYR A 828 -12.34 -27.03 14.36
C TYR A 828 -13.31 -27.50 15.47
N ASP A 829 -12.78 -27.80 16.65
CA ASP A 829 -13.53 -28.23 17.82
C ASP A 829 -14.30 -27.07 18.48
N HIS A 830 -13.88 -25.82 18.22
CA HIS A 830 -14.52 -24.64 18.79
C HIS A 830 -15.90 -24.39 18.17
N LYS A 831 -16.91 -24.18 19.02
CA LYS A 831 -18.32 -24.02 18.61
C LYS A 831 -18.57 -22.82 17.69
N ILE A 832 -17.70 -21.81 17.74
CA ILE A 832 -17.77 -20.63 16.85
C ILE A 832 -17.79 -21.02 15.37
N TYR A 833 -17.22 -22.15 14.96
CA TYR A 833 -17.24 -22.61 13.57
C TYR A 833 -18.37 -23.58 13.24
N LYS A 834 -19.34 -23.70 14.14
CA LYS A 834 -20.58 -24.45 13.90
C LYS A 834 -21.78 -23.58 14.26
N PRO A 835 -21.83 -22.31 13.80
CA PRO A 835 -22.79 -21.34 14.32
C PRO A 835 -24.24 -21.76 14.10
N ARG A 836 -24.58 -22.43 12.98
CA ARG A 836 -25.94 -22.91 12.75
C ARG A 836 -26.37 -24.00 13.73
N LEU A 837 -25.44 -24.83 14.22
CA LEU A 837 -25.72 -25.86 15.22
C LEU A 837 -26.11 -25.27 16.58
N PHE A 838 -25.51 -24.14 16.97
CA PHE A 838 -25.68 -23.54 18.30
C PHE A 838 -26.59 -22.32 18.32
N ASN A 839 -26.85 -21.71 17.16
CA ASN A 839 -27.73 -20.56 16.97
C ASN A 839 -28.71 -20.82 15.81
N SER A 840 -29.37 -21.98 15.79
CA SER A 840 -30.29 -22.36 14.70
C SER A 840 -31.36 -21.30 14.42
N ASP A 841 -31.79 -20.58 15.45
CA ASP A 841 -32.83 -19.56 15.35
C ASP A 841 -32.44 -18.35 14.48
N GLU A 842 -31.14 -18.07 14.34
CA GLU A 842 -30.61 -16.99 13.49
C GLU A 842 -30.66 -17.34 12.00
N TYR A 843 -31.01 -18.59 11.64
CA TYR A 843 -30.94 -19.11 10.27
C TYR A 843 -32.30 -19.55 9.70
N HIS A 844 -33.43 -19.27 10.39
CA HIS A 844 -34.77 -19.65 9.92
C HIS A 844 -35.15 -19.03 8.56
N GLU A 845 -34.67 -17.82 8.29
CA GLU A 845 -34.90 -17.10 7.01
C GLU A 845 -33.80 -17.36 5.96
N CYS A 846 -32.78 -18.16 6.30
CA CYS A 846 -31.67 -18.48 5.41
C CYS A 846 -31.94 -19.77 4.63
N ASN A 847 -31.17 -19.99 3.55
CA ASN A 847 -31.25 -21.26 2.81
C ASN A 847 -31.02 -22.46 3.76
N PRO A 848 -31.87 -23.50 3.70
CA PRO A 848 -31.72 -24.69 4.52
C PRO A 848 -30.52 -25.50 4.04
N VAL A 849 -29.77 -26.06 4.99
CA VAL A 849 -28.55 -26.85 4.73
C VAL A 849 -28.43 -27.97 5.78
N ASP A 850 -27.80 -29.12 5.46
CA ASP A 850 -27.72 -30.31 6.34
C ASP A 850 -26.98 -30.07 7.68
N ASP A 851 -27.59 -30.30 8.84
CA ASP A 851 -26.97 -30.04 10.16
C ASP A 851 -25.75 -30.92 10.51
N LYS A 852 -25.30 -31.81 9.61
CA LYS A 852 -24.10 -32.62 9.79
C LYS A 852 -22.81 -31.84 9.54
N TYR A 853 -21.86 -32.05 10.44
CA TYR A 853 -20.46 -31.60 10.32
C TYR A 853 -19.54 -32.81 10.30
N ASN A 854 -18.47 -32.71 9.52
CA ASN A 854 -17.41 -33.70 9.52
C ASN A 854 -16.65 -33.69 10.86
N ASP A 855 -16.22 -34.86 11.31
CA ASP A 855 -15.40 -35.00 12.51
C ASP A 855 -13.91 -34.97 12.11
N ILE A 856 -13.21 -33.92 12.56
CA ILE A 856 -11.84 -33.62 12.11
C ILE A 856 -10.87 -33.85 13.27
N ASN A 857 -10.44 -35.09 13.44
CA ASN A 857 -9.53 -35.49 14.52
C ASN A 857 -8.07 -35.71 14.10
N PHE A 858 -7.75 -35.57 12.81
CA PHE A 858 -6.45 -35.96 12.24
C PHE A 858 -5.55 -34.78 11.82
N ILE A 859 -5.99 -33.52 11.99
CA ILE A 859 -5.25 -32.35 11.50
C ILE A 859 -4.25 -31.86 12.56
N SER A 860 -3.00 -31.66 12.15
CA SER A 860 -1.95 -31.06 12.97
C SER A 860 -1.87 -29.56 12.74
N TYR A 861 -1.96 -28.80 13.83
CA TYR A 861 -1.68 -27.36 13.86
C TYR A 861 -0.18 -27.09 14.06
N ILE A 862 0.23 -25.86 13.79
CA ILE A 862 1.57 -25.34 14.06
C ILE A 862 1.49 -24.29 15.16
N ASN A 863 2.19 -24.50 16.27
CA ASN A 863 2.06 -23.67 17.47
C ASN A 863 3.37 -23.04 17.94
N ASN A 864 4.51 -23.55 17.50
CA ASN A 864 5.82 -23.11 17.97
C ASN A 864 6.84 -22.99 16.83
N THR A 865 7.97 -22.35 17.15
CA THR A 865 9.04 -22.07 16.19
C THR A 865 9.68 -23.34 15.61
N ALA A 866 9.76 -24.44 16.36
CA ALA A 866 10.31 -25.70 15.86
C ALA A 866 9.39 -26.36 14.82
N GLU A 867 8.07 -26.33 15.05
CA GLU A 867 7.08 -26.80 14.08
C GLU A 867 7.01 -25.89 12.84
N PHE A 868 7.15 -24.58 13.02
CA PHE A 868 7.26 -23.61 11.91
C PHE A 868 8.44 -23.98 11.00
N ARG A 869 9.60 -24.28 11.59
CA ARG A 869 10.79 -24.73 10.86
C ARG A 869 10.54 -26.04 10.14
N GLY A 870 9.95 -27.03 10.82
CA GLY A 870 9.61 -28.32 10.22
C GLY A 870 8.66 -28.18 9.03
N GLU A 871 7.73 -27.25 9.08
CA GLU A 871 6.80 -26.99 7.99
C GLU A 871 7.47 -26.28 6.81
N LEU A 872 8.35 -25.30 7.04
CA LEU A 872 9.15 -24.73 5.95
C LEU A 872 10.00 -25.80 5.26
N ASN A 873 10.57 -26.74 6.02
CA ASN A 873 11.30 -27.86 5.45
C ASN A 873 10.40 -28.73 4.57
N ARG A 874 9.21 -29.08 5.07
CA ARG A 874 8.25 -29.90 4.32
C ARG A 874 7.78 -29.24 3.02
N LEU A 875 7.51 -27.93 3.05
CA LEU A 875 6.97 -27.18 1.92
C LEU A 875 8.02 -26.83 0.87
N TYR A 876 9.23 -26.49 1.30
CA TYR A 876 10.23 -25.83 0.46
C TYR A 876 11.63 -26.48 0.52
N ASN A 877 11.76 -27.63 1.18
CA ASN A 877 13.07 -28.25 1.47
C ASN A 877 14.03 -27.30 2.20
N TYR A 878 13.48 -26.43 3.05
CA TYR A 878 14.23 -25.53 3.92
C TYR A 878 15.07 -26.34 4.93
N ASN A 879 16.38 -26.34 4.74
CA ASN A 879 17.31 -26.92 5.69
C ASN A 879 18.02 -25.83 6.49
N GLU A 880 18.24 -26.10 7.78
CA GLU A 880 19.14 -25.29 8.58
C GLU A 880 20.57 -25.48 8.08
N ASN A 881 21.01 -24.45 7.40
CA ASN A 881 22.40 -24.21 7.08
C ASN A 881 23.15 -23.75 8.34
N ASN A 882 24.44 -23.41 8.21
CA ASN A 882 25.24 -22.82 9.29
C ASN A 882 24.65 -21.49 9.85
N ILE A 883 23.63 -20.93 9.18
CA ILE A 883 22.98 -19.67 9.53
C ILE A 883 21.48 -19.91 9.67
N ASP A 884 20.98 -19.77 10.89
CA ASP A 884 19.55 -19.82 11.15
C ASP A 884 18.87 -18.51 10.74
N SER A 885 18.22 -18.54 9.58
CA SER A 885 17.51 -17.39 9.01
C SER A 885 16.32 -16.92 9.87
N LEU A 886 15.80 -17.73 10.79
CA LEU A 886 14.68 -17.38 11.66
C LEU A 886 15.08 -16.37 12.75
N ASN A 887 16.38 -16.26 13.06
CA ASN A 887 16.90 -15.27 14.01
C ASN A 887 16.84 -13.83 13.49
N PHE A 888 16.58 -13.64 12.19
CA PHE A 888 16.54 -12.33 11.56
C PHE A 888 15.09 -11.89 11.32
N LYS A 889 14.63 -10.87 12.05
CA LYS A 889 13.26 -10.36 11.95
C LYS A 889 13.25 -8.91 11.49
N VAL A 890 12.18 -8.54 10.79
CA VAL A 890 11.94 -7.15 10.32
C VAL A 890 11.57 -6.26 11.50
N ILE A 891 10.75 -6.76 12.42
CA ILE A 891 10.35 -6.02 13.62
C ILE A 891 11.08 -6.61 14.83
N LYS A 892 11.61 -5.73 15.68
CA LYS A 892 12.22 -6.08 16.97
C LYS A 892 11.14 -6.34 18.01
N ASP A 893 11.49 -7.08 19.07
CA ASP A 893 10.57 -7.32 20.19
C ASP A 893 10.04 -6.03 20.84
N ASN A 894 10.78 -4.92 20.74
CA ASN A 894 10.36 -3.61 21.22
C ASN A 894 9.45 -2.82 20.23
N GLY A 895 9.08 -3.41 19.09
CA GLY A 895 8.19 -2.84 18.07
C GLY A 895 8.85 -1.92 17.04
N TYR A 896 10.15 -1.63 17.16
CA TYR A 896 10.87 -0.87 16.13
C TYR A 896 11.31 -1.75 14.98
N ILE A 897 11.50 -1.14 13.80
CA ILE A 897 12.05 -1.84 12.64
C ILE A 897 13.53 -2.19 12.90
N ASN A 898 13.96 -3.34 12.43
CA ASN A 898 15.34 -3.79 12.50
C ASN A 898 16.10 -3.32 11.26
N PRO A 899 17.30 -2.74 11.39
CA PRO A 899 18.13 -2.50 10.22
C PRO A 899 18.46 -3.81 9.50
N VAL A 900 18.36 -3.81 8.18
CA VAL A 900 18.68 -4.97 7.35
C VAL A 900 20.14 -5.34 7.51
N LYS A 901 20.42 -6.62 7.74
CA LYS A 901 21.77 -7.17 7.78
C LYS A 901 22.12 -7.81 6.43
N LYS A 902 22.63 -7.02 5.48
CA LYS A 902 22.93 -7.49 4.11
C LYS A 902 23.90 -8.66 4.04
N TRP A 903 24.89 -8.72 4.94
CA TRP A 903 25.85 -9.83 5.00
C TRP A 903 25.18 -11.21 5.16
N VAL A 904 23.98 -11.26 5.75
CA VAL A 904 23.21 -12.50 5.93
C VAL A 904 22.83 -13.11 4.58
N LEU A 905 22.58 -12.27 3.57
CA LEU A 905 22.18 -12.71 2.23
C LEU A 905 23.32 -13.47 1.54
N ASP A 906 24.52 -12.88 1.56
CA ASP A 906 25.72 -13.52 1.00
C ASP A 906 26.06 -14.80 1.77
N ALA A 907 25.97 -14.76 3.09
CA ALA A 907 26.34 -15.89 3.93
C ALA A 907 25.33 -17.07 3.79
N ILE A 908 24.04 -16.79 3.57
CA ILE A 908 23.05 -17.84 3.23
C ILE A 908 23.33 -18.38 1.83
N TRP A 909 23.60 -17.52 0.84
CA TRP A 909 23.96 -17.93 -0.51
C TRP A 909 25.14 -18.92 -0.50
N ASP A 910 26.21 -18.55 0.20
CA ASP A 910 27.40 -19.39 0.34
C ASP A 910 27.06 -20.70 1.05
N SER A 911 26.28 -20.66 2.14
CA SER A 911 25.95 -21.89 2.86
C SER A 911 25.03 -22.85 2.09
N VAL A 912 24.17 -22.36 1.19
CA VAL A 912 23.30 -23.22 0.35
C VAL A 912 24.10 -23.82 -0.82
N ASN A 913 25.04 -23.07 -1.39
CA ASN A 913 25.69 -23.45 -2.65
C ASN A 913 27.12 -23.97 -2.49
N CYS A 914 27.81 -23.72 -1.38
CA CYS A 914 29.12 -24.30 -1.10
C CYS A 914 28.94 -25.72 -0.56
N SER A 915 29.15 -26.71 -1.43
CA SER A 915 29.41 -28.08 -1.02
C SER A 915 30.78 -28.12 -0.34
N TYR A 916 30.83 -28.44 0.95
CA TYR A 916 32.07 -28.91 1.59
C TYR A 916 32.36 -30.35 1.16
#